data_AF-A0AA35WH72-F1
#
_entry.id   AF-A0AA35WH72-F1
#
_cell.length_a   1.000
_cell.length_b   1.000
_cell.length_c   1.000
_cell.angle_alpha   90.00
_cell.angle_beta   90.00
_cell.angle_gamma   90.00
#
_symmetry.space_group_name_H-M   'P 1'
#
loop_
_entity.id
_entity.type
_entity.pdbx_description
1 polymer ?
#
loop_
_entity_poly.entity_id
_entity_poly.type
_entity_poly.pdbx_seq_one_letter_code
_entity_poly.pdbx_strand_id
1 'polypeptide(L)'
;MKSVITNDERMQEANIYEVVQACMKAMPHVTSTRELPPLIPGMPTDTRSKVIHELYTTEYTYVHSLETLSEVFKDPLATVLGEESGRIFANVDDILAFNKGFLALLHSRLSSWTPESLLGDLFIGMFTQSHRSMYAIYCSNYDSAELLLHHKKKKKEFEQQLSVCLQNPRVMHGLTLAAYLITPVQRVPRYILLLKDIIQRTPDDHPDYHNLLTAKAAMGELADYIDAQIRESQTKKTFDSLKNKVVGLADLESRDRSLVKEGQCFLKNIKKLYQCILFNDLLVFAHGDSRQSKVQLQLSLEGVWVEDLEDLDPQTSNQDAIEIYTPDRPYTVYTQTSSEKKLWLTKLRETIYQLLLKDGKCTRSSGLDTDQRTATFVYTDGRLYTGNFTCARRHGKGTMVWPDSSKYIGDWVYDERHGEGQFTFNTREVYDGRWVEDRITGYGKMTFASDDKYIGYWKDGTRHGRGKIVYSNRDFFEGNFKEGQIEGEGTLRCRNGLEYIGHWKHSQRHGHGRLRTVLGNTYDGEFSRNQIHGTGRMTYCNGDCYDGQWKAGTRHGQGKLTSRREGVYEGAWFSDLRQGKGRQEYPNKDVYQGTWELNLRHGKGVLVFASGERYSGDVSYDMISGEGEMVYTDDCRYIGQWMNGLRHGQGIMVYHETSSMKSTFNGDWRYGLRHGQGELVMFDGSVYRGLWENDKPHGKGNYSVPTANYYYSGERVLSHVATCHRL
;
A
#
# COMPACT_ATOMS: atom_id res chain seq x y z
N MET A 1 -13.04 -9.74 -35.30
CA MET A 1 -12.68 -8.49 -36.00
C MET A 1 -13.53 -8.42 -37.27
N LYS A 2 -14.38 -7.41 -37.41
CA LYS A 2 -15.03 -7.13 -38.70
C LYS A 2 -13.98 -6.46 -39.59
N SER A 3 -13.69 -7.05 -40.75
CA SER A 3 -12.66 -6.62 -41.69
C SER A 3 -12.97 -5.23 -42.25
N VAL A 4 -12.02 -4.31 -42.11
CA VAL A 4 -11.97 -3.07 -42.89
C VAL A 4 -11.43 -3.48 -44.27
N ILE A 5 -12.33 -3.82 -45.19
CA ILE A 5 -11.98 -3.91 -46.61
C ILE A 5 -11.82 -2.47 -47.08
N THR A 6 -10.66 -2.14 -47.63
CA THR A 6 -10.37 -0.77 -48.09
C THR A 6 -11.17 -0.44 -49.35
N ASN A 7 -11.50 0.83 -49.57
CA ASN A 7 -12.26 1.24 -50.77
C ASN A 7 -11.52 0.94 -52.09
N ASP A 8 -10.18 0.84 -52.05
CA ASP A 8 -9.34 0.46 -53.19
C ASP A 8 -9.52 -1.02 -53.58
N GLU A 9 -9.56 -1.93 -52.59
CA GLU A 9 -9.83 -3.35 -52.83
C GLU A 9 -11.21 -3.58 -53.45
N ARG A 10 -12.23 -2.83 -53.01
CA ARG A 10 -13.58 -2.92 -53.59
C ARG A 10 -13.65 -2.43 -55.05
N MET A 11 -12.88 -1.39 -55.41
CA MET A 11 -12.83 -0.91 -56.79
C MET A 11 -12.02 -1.85 -57.70
N GLN A 12 -10.96 -2.46 -57.20
CA GLN A 12 -10.24 -3.52 -57.92
C GLN A 12 -11.10 -4.78 -58.11
N GLU A 13 -11.81 -5.24 -57.07
CA GLU A 13 -12.72 -6.40 -57.16
C GLU A 13 -13.86 -6.19 -58.17
N ALA A 14 -14.44 -4.98 -58.24
CA ALA A 14 -15.50 -4.65 -59.20
C ALA A 14 -15.00 -4.67 -60.66
N ASN A 15 -13.79 -4.17 -60.92
CA ASN A 15 -13.18 -4.16 -62.26
C ASN A 15 -12.81 -5.59 -62.71
N ILE A 16 -12.27 -6.41 -61.80
CA ILE A 16 -11.97 -7.83 -62.08
C ILE A 16 -13.27 -8.61 -62.38
N TYR A 17 -14.35 -8.34 -61.66
CA TYR A 17 -15.64 -9.00 -61.90
C TYR A 17 -16.19 -8.74 -63.32
N GLU A 18 -16.14 -7.49 -63.81
CA GLU A 18 -16.58 -7.16 -65.17
C GLU A 18 -15.70 -7.85 -66.24
N VAL A 19 -14.38 -7.88 -66.04
CA VAL A 19 -13.44 -8.56 -66.94
C VAL A 19 -13.65 -10.08 -66.94
N VAL A 20 -13.91 -10.69 -65.78
CA VAL A 20 -14.24 -12.11 -65.67
C VAL A 20 -15.52 -12.43 -66.44
N GLN A 21 -16.58 -11.63 -66.30
CA GLN A 21 -17.84 -11.83 -67.03
C GLN A 21 -17.66 -11.72 -68.54
N ALA A 22 -16.83 -10.78 -69.01
CA ALA A 22 -16.50 -10.67 -70.43
C ALA A 22 -15.71 -11.89 -70.95
N CYS A 23 -14.72 -12.37 -70.18
CA CYS A 23 -13.93 -13.55 -70.54
C CYS A 23 -14.77 -14.84 -70.53
N MET A 24 -15.71 -14.98 -69.58
CA MET A 24 -16.63 -16.11 -69.53
C MET A 24 -17.53 -16.19 -70.76
N LYS A 25 -17.99 -15.06 -71.29
CA LYS A 25 -18.77 -15.00 -72.54
C LYS A 25 -17.95 -15.35 -73.79
N ALA A 26 -16.63 -15.19 -73.74
CA ALA A 26 -15.72 -15.45 -74.85
C ALA A 26 -15.17 -16.88 -74.88
N MET A 27 -15.41 -17.70 -73.84
CA MET A 27 -14.98 -19.09 -73.82
C MET A 27 -15.82 -19.96 -74.78
N PRO A 28 -15.19 -20.92 -75.51
CA PRO A 28 -15.92 -21.84 -76.37
C PRO A 28 -16.90 -22.70 -75.55
N HIS A 29 -18.13 -22.83 -76.03
CA HIS A 29 -19.14 -23.71 -75.43
C HIS A 29 -18.79 -25.18 -75.69
N VAL A 30 -18.28 -25.87 -74.68
CA VAL A 30 -17.94 -27.30 -74.78
C VAL A 30 -19.11 -28.12 -74.25
N THR A 31 -19.59 -29.06 -75.07
CA THR A 31 -20.79 -29.89 -74.80
C THR A 31 -20.45 -31.33 -74.37
N SER A 32 -19.15 -31.70 -74.28
CA SER A 32 -18.71 -33.08 -73.99
C SER A 32 -17.40 -33.16 -73.20
N THR A 33 -17.29 -34.17 -72.33
CA THR A 33 -16.19 -34.39 -71.37
C THR A 33 -14.96 -35.08 -71.98
N ARG A 34 -15.07 -35.52 -73.24
CA ARG A 34 -14.00 -36.20 -73.99
C ARG A 34 -13.15 -35.26 -74.84
N GLU A 35 -13.48 -33.97 -74.87
CA GLU A 35 -12.70 -33.00 -75.62
C GLU A 35 -11.49 -32.57 -74.77
N LEU A 36 -10.29 -32.82 -75.30
CA LEU A 36 -9.06 -32.21 -74.81
C LEU A 36 -9.28 -30.69 -74.72
N PRO A 37 -8.72 -30.01 -73.71
CA PRO A 37 -8.80 -28.56 -73.63
C PRO A 37 -8.40 -27.94 -74.97
N PRO A 38 -9.11 -26.88 -75.43
CA PRO A 38 -8.86 -26.30 -76.75
C PRO A 38 -7.37 -25.95 -76.89
N LEU A 39 -6.75 -26.41 -77.98
CA LEU A 39 -5.36 -26.09 -78.31
C LEU A 39 -5.23 -24.57 -78.41
N ILE A 40 -4.36 -23.98 -77.59
CA ILE A 40 -4.07 -22.54 -77.64
C ILE A 40 -3.13 -22.28 -78.83
N PRO A 41 -3.59 -21.63 -79.91
CA PRO A 41 -2.78 -21.44 -81.10
C PRO A 41 -1.61 -20.48 -80.80
N GLY A 42 -0.38 -20.85 -81.21
CA GLY A 42 0.77 -19.95 -81.14
C GLY A 42 1.55 -19.94 -79.82
N MET A 43 1.22 -20.81 -78.85
CA MET A 43 1.99 -20.89 -77.61
C MET A 43 3.42 -21.44 -77.88
N PRO A 44 4.47 -20.80 -77.34
CA PRO A 44 5.85 -21.30 -77.45
C PRO A 44 6.04 -22.70 -76.83
N THR A 45 7.03 -23.45 -77.34
CA THR A 45 7.33 -24.82 -76.87
C THR A 45 8.46 -24.88 -75.83
N ASP A 46 8.85 -23.73 -75.28
CA ASP A 46 9.86 -23.65 -74.23
C ASP A 46 9.39 -24.29 -72.91
N THR A 47 10.34 -24.49 -72.00
CA THR A 47 10.08 -25.18 -70.73
C THR A 47 9.12 -24.41 -69.82
N ARG A 48 9.11 -23.08 -69.84
CA ARG A 48 8.18 -22.25 -69.04
C ARG A 48 6.76 -22.39 -69.60
N SER A 49 6.60 -22.20 -70.90
CA SER A 49 5.29 -22.34 -71.57
C SER A 49 4.67 -23.73 -71.42
N LYS A 50 5.47 -24.80 -71.38
CA LYS A 50 4.96 -26.16 -71.09
C LYS A 50 4.31 -26.28 -69.72
N VAL A 51 4.92 -25.73 -68.67
CA VAL A 51 4.36 -25.80 -67.31
C VAL A 51 3.15 -24.87 -67.17
N ILE A 52 3.14 -23.73 -67.87
CA ILE A 52 1.97 -22.83 -67.92
C ILE A 52 0.79 -23.51 -68.64
N HIS A 53 1.07 -24.24 -69.72
CA HIS A 53 0.07 -25.07 -70.39
C HIS A 53 -0.42 -26.19 -69.47
N GLU A 54 0.46 -26.80 -68.67
CA GLU A 54 0.06 -27.76 -67.63
C GLU A 54 -0.88 -27.12 -66.58
N LEU A 55 -0.59 -25.89 -66.14
CA LEU A 55 -1.49 -25.15 -65.23
C LEU A 55 -2.87 -24.98 -65.86
N TYR A 56 -2.95 -24.51 -67.10
CA TYR A 56 -4.21 -24.31 -67.81
C TYR A 56 -4.98 -25.61 -68.02
N THR A 57 -4.32 -26.66 -68.54
CA THR A 57 -4.96 -27.96 -68.79
C THR A 57 -5.46 -28.60 -67.50
N THR A 58 -4.67 -28.53 -66.41
CA THR A 58 -5.10 -29.07 -65.12
C THR A 58 -6.22 -28.23 -64.49
N GLU A 59 -6.25 -26.91 -64.70
CA GLU A 59 -7.37 -26.04 -64.30
C GLU A 59 -8.65 -26.41 -65.04
N TYR A 60 -8.57 -26.59 -66.36
CA TYR A 60 -9.69 -27.00 -67.18
C TYR A 60 -10.29 -28.33 -66.68
N THR A 61 -9.44 -29.35 -66.46
CA THR A 61 -9.90 -30.63 -65.93
C THR A 61 -10.46 -30.54 -64.50
N TYR A 62 -9.95 -29.61 -63.69
CA TYR A 62 -10.44 -29.38 -62.34
C TYR A 62 -11.82 -28.73 -62.33
N VAL A 63 -12.02 -27.65 -63.10
CA VAL A 63 -13.33 -26.99 -63.27
C VAL A 63 -14.36 -27.99 -63.77
N HIS A 64 -13.99 -28.83 -64.73
CA HIS A 64 -14.88 -29.86 -65.25
C HIS A 64 -15.24 -30.95 -64.22
N SER A 65 -14.28 -31.29 -63.36
CA SER A 65 -14.51 -32.18 -62.21
C SER A 65 -15.47 -31.57 -61.20
N LEU A 66 -15.37 -30.26 -60.95
CA LEU A 66 -16.30 -29.51 -60.10
C LEU A 66 -17.71 -29.41 -60.72
N GLU A 67 -17.83 -29.20 -62.03
CA GLU A 67 -19.12 -29.23 -62.73
C GLU A 67 -19.79 -30.60 -62.60
N THR A 68 -19.00 -31.67 -62.78
CA THR A 68 -19.49 -33.04 -62.59
C THR A 68 -19.93 -33.25 -61.14
N LEU A 69 -19.16 -32.76 -60.17
CA LEU A 69 -19.50 -32.84 -58.76
C LEU A 69 -20.80 -32.09 -58.41
N SER A 70 -21.04 -30.93 -59.02
CA SER A 70 -22.25 -30.13 -58.82
C SER A 70 -23.45 -30.72 -59.56
N GLU A 71 -23.38 -30.82 -60.89
CA GLU A 71 -24.55 -31.08 -61.73
C GLU A 71 -24.90 -32.59 -61.82
N VAL A 72 -23.89 -33.47 -61.70
CA VAL A 72 -24.08 -34.92 -61.88
C VAL A 72 -24.21 -35.64 -60.55
N PHE A 73 -23.55 -35.15 -59.49
CA PHE A 73 -23.63 -35.78 -58.17
C PHE A 73 -24.51 -35.00 -57.19
N LYS A 74 -24.22 -33.72 -56.91
CA LYS A 74 -24.93 -32.95 -55.90
C LYS A 74 -26.42 -32.83 -56.20
N ASP A 75 -26.81 -32.39 -57.39
CA ASP A 75 -28.23 -32.17 -57.72
C ASP A 75 -29.06 -33.46 -57.68
N PRO A 76 -28.62 -34.59 -58.31
CA PRO A 76 -29.40 -35.82 -58.28
C PRO A 76 -29.43 -36.49 -56.90
N LEU A 77 -28.35 -36.39 -56.12
CA LEU A 77 -28.27 -36.97 -54.77
C LEU A 77 -28.97 -36.12 -53.71
N ALA A 78 -29.24 -34.84 -53.96
CA ALA A 78 -29.96 -33.96 -53.04
C ALA A 78 -31.33 -34.53 -52.63
N THR A 79 -32.01 -35.20 -53.57
CA THR A 79 -33.31 -35.85 -53.33
C THR A 79 -33.26 -36.95 -52.25
N VAL A 80 -32.15 -37.69 -52.17
CA VAL A 80 -31.98 -38.81 -51.22
C VAL A 80 -31.26 -38.37 -49.94
N LEU A 81 -30.46 -37.30 -50.02
CA LEU A 81 -29.70 -36.77 -48.89
C LEU A 81 -30.46 -35.73 -48.06
N GLY A 82 -31.42 -35.00 -48.65
CA GLY A 82 -32.15 -33.93 -47.97
C GLY A 82 -31.21 -32.86 -47.40
N GLU A 83 -31.41 -32.49 -46.14
CA GLU A 83 -30.58 -31.49 -45.43
C GLU A 83 -29.10 -31.90 -45.31
N GLU A 84 -28.79 -33.20 -45.39
CA GLU A 84 -27.42 -33.70 -45.32
C GLU A 84 -26.63 -33.48 -46.61
N SER A 85 -27.30 -33.11 -47.72
CA SER A 85 -26.64 -32.76 -48.98
C SER A 85 -25.62 -31.63 -48.78
N GLY A 86 -26.00 -30.59 -48.05
CA GLY A 86 -25.10 -29.48 -47.70
C GLY A 86 -23.91 -29.90 -46.84
N ARG A 87 -24.01 -30.99 -46.07
CA ARG A 87 -22.90 -31.53 -45.26
C ARG A 87 -21.91 -32.34 -46.09
N ILE A 88 -22.34 -32.94 -47.20
CA ILE A 88 -21.45 -33.70 -48.09
C ILE A 88 -20.76 -32.78 -49.10
N PHE A 89 -21.52 -31.86 -49.70
CA PHE A 89 -21.03 -31.03 -50.79
C PHE A 89 -20.56 -29.62 -50.37
N ALA A 90 -20.81 -29.22 -49.11
CA ALA A 90 -20.42 -27.93 -48.55
C ALA A 90 -20.74 -26.76 -49.51
N ASN A 91 -19.75 -25.92 -49.81
CA ASN A 91 -19.82 -24.77 -50.70
C ASN A 91 -19.18 -25.05 -52.08
N VAL A 92 -19.35 -26.26 -52.63
CA VAL A 92 -18.76 -26.64 -53.93
C VAL A 92 -19.15 -25.71 -55.08
N ASP A 93 -20.37 -25.17 -55.10
CA ASP A 93 -20.84 -24.30 -56.18
C ASP A 93 -20.11 -22.95 -56.17
N ASP A 94 -19.75 -22.44 -54.99
CA ASP A 94 -18.97 -21.22 -54.86
C ASP A 94 -17.55 -21.44 -55.42
N ILE A 95 -16.95 -22.60 -55.09
CA ILE A 95 -15.64 -23.01 -55.64
C ILE A 95 -15.73 -23.17 -57.16
N LEU A 96 -16.81 -23.78 -57.66
CA LEU A 96 -17.04 -23.94 -59.10
C LEU A 96 -17.14 -22.58 -59.80
N ALA A 97 -17.96 -21.66 -59.28
CA ALA A 97 -18.13 -20.33 -59.86
C ALA A 97 -16.82 -19.55 -59.90
N PHE A 98 -16.05 -19.59 -58.81
CA PHE A 98 -14.75 -18.94 -58.72
C PHE A 98 -13.74 -19.48 -59.74
N ASN A 99 -13.58 -20.81 -59.79
CA ASN A 99 -12.59 -21.43 -60.68
C ASN A 99 -13.00 -21.37 -62.16
N LYS A 100 -14.31 -21.33 -62.48
CA LYS A 100 -14.79 -20.99 -63.82
C LYS A 100 -14.32 -19.59 -64.24
N GLY A 101 -14.39 -18.61 -63.33
CA GLY A 101 -13.87 -17.26 -63.58
C GLY A 101 -12.35 -17.24 -63.77
N PHE A 102 -11.61 -17.95 -62.91
CA PHE A 102 -10.16 -18.06 -63.02
C PHE A 102 -9.73 -18.72 -64.34
N LEU A 103 -10.38 -19.81 -64.73
CA LEU A 103 -10.15 -20.49 -66.01
C LEU A 103 -10.42 -19.57 -67.21
N ALA A 104 -11.46 -18.74 -67.14
CA ALA A 104 -11.79 -17.75 -68.17
C ALA A 104 -10.65 -16.74 -68.38
N LEU A 105 -10.11 -16.21 -67.27
CA LEU A 105 -8.99 -15.27 -67.31
C LEU A 105 -7.70 -15.92 -67.82
N LEU A 106 -7.42 -17.14 -67.37
CA LEU A 106 -6.29 -17.93 -67.88
C LEU A 106 -6.43 -18.14 -69.38
N HIS A 107 -7.59 -18.60 -69.85
CA HIS A 107 -7.82 -18.85 -71.27
C HIS A 107 -7.63 -17.57 -72.10
N SER A 108 -8.15 -16.44 -71.64
CA SER A 108 -8.00 -15.13 -72.29
C SER A 108 -6.53 -14.70 -72.39
N ARG A 109 -5.77 -14.83 -71.29
CA ARG A 109 -4.33 -14.50 -71.24
C ARG A 109 -3.51 -15.41 -72.16
N LEU A 110 -3.81 -16.70 -72.16
CA LEU A 110 -3.08 -17.67 -72.97
C LEU A 110 -3.42 -17.53 -74.47
N SER A 111 -4.62 -17.07 -74.83
CA SER A 111 -5.03 -16.85 -76.22
C SER A 111 -4.29 -15.68 -76.90
N SER A 112 -3.69 -14.78 -76.12
CA SER A 112 -2.89 -13.64 -76.59
C SER A 112 -1.45 -13.68 -76.05
N TRP A 113 -0.93 -14.89 -75.83
CA TRP A 113 0.32 -15.13 -75.11
C TRP A 113 1.56 -14.56 -75.82
N THR A 114 2.38 -13.84 -75.05
CA THR A 114 3.72 -13.38 -75.44
C THR A 114 4.76 -13.88 -74.42
N PRO A 115 6.06 -13.96 -74.79
CA PRO A 115 7.10 -14.37 -73.84
C PRO A 115 7.11 -13.55 -72.55
N GLU A 116 6.87 -12.24 -72.64
CA GLU A 116 6.83 -11.27 -71.52
C GLU A 116 5.49 -11.25 -70.77
N SER A 117 4.52 -12.09 -71.16
CA SER A 117 3.22 -12.14 -70.51
C SER A 117 3.33 -12.50 -69.03
N LEU A 118 2.58 -11.74 -68.23
CA LEU A 118 2.44 -11.94 -66.79
C LEU A 118 1.46 -13.10 -66.54
N LEU A 119 1.66 -13.83 -65.45
CA LEU A 119 0.76 -14.87 -64.98
C LEU A 119 0.51 -14.72 -63.48
N GLY A 120 1.52 -14.24 -62.73
CA GLY A 120 1.40 -14.03 -61.30
C GLY A 120 0.33 -12.99 -60.93
N ASP A 121 0.10 -12.00 -61.80
CA ASP A 121 -0.95 -10.98 -61.62
C ASP A 121 -2.35 -11.58 -61.56
N LEU A 122 -2.64 -12.63 -62.32
CA LEU A 122 -3.94 -13.31 -62.29
C LEU A 122 -4.20 -13.98 -60.95
N PHE A 123 -3.17 -14.61 -60.36
CA PHE A 123 -3.29 -15.21 -59.03
C PHE A 123 -3.48 -14.15 -57.95
N ILE A 124 -2.70 -13.07 -57.99
CA ILE A 124 -2.79 -11.98 -57.02
C ILE A 124 -4.17 -11.31 -57.09
N GLY A 125 -4.68 -11.06 -58.30
CA GLY A 125 -5.98 -10.41 -58.51
C GLY A 125 -7.19 -11.29 -58.16
N MET A 126 -7.08 -12.61 -58.32
CA MET A 126 -8.20 -13.53 -58.06
C MET A 126 -8.21 -14.09 -56.64
N PHE A 127 -7.06 -14.45 -56.07
CA PHE A 127 -6.95 -15.06 -54.74
C PHE A 127 -6.80 -14.01 -53.63
N THR A 128 -7.69 -13.01 -53.64
CA THR A 128 -7.75 -11.95 -52.63
C THR A 128 -8.27 -12.47 -51.28
N GLN A 129 -8.12 -11.66 -50.23
CA GLN A 129 -8.51 -12.02 -48.85
C GLN A 129 -10.00 -12.44 -48.73
N SER A 130 -10.89 -11.86 -49.54
CA SER A 130 -12.33 -12.16 -49.55
C SER A 130 -12.63 -13.60 -50.01
N HIS A 131 -11.81 -14.16 -50.91
CA HIS A 131 -12.00 -15.49 -51.49
C HIS A 131 -11.28 -16.62 -50.72
N ARG A 132 -10.34 -16.28 -49.83
CA ARG A 132 -9.56 -17.27 -49.03
C ARG A 132 -10.44 -18.17 -48.15
N SER A 133 -11.58 -17.66 -47.69
CA SER A 133 -12.50 -18.40 -46.81
C SER A 133 -13.18 -19.58 -47.50
N MET A 134 -13.34 -19.54 -48.82
CA MET A 134 -14.12 -20.50 -49.59
C MET A 134 -13.52 -21.92 -49.55
N TYR A 135 -12.22 -22.04 -49.86
CA TYR A 135 -11.52 -23.33 -49.78
C TYR A 135 -11.43 -23.83 -48.33
N ALA A 136 -11.28 -22.93 -47.36
CA ALA A 136 -11.20 -23.30 -45.94
C ALA A 136 -12.51 -23.91 -45.41
N ILE A 137 -13.67 -23.36 -45.82
CA ILE A 137 -14.99 -23.92 -45.49
C ILE A 137 -15.11 -25.36 -46.01
N TYR A 138 -14.73 -25.58 -47.28
CA TYR A 138 -14.80 -26.90 -47.88
C TYR A 138 -13.86 -27.90 -47.19
N CYS A 139 -12.59 -27.54 -47.04
CA CYS A 139 -11.56 -28.43 -46.47
C CYS A 139 -11.84 -28.76 -45.00
N SER A 140 -12.31 -27.81 -44.19
CA SER A 140 -12.66 -28.05 -42.79
C SER A 140 -13.89 -28.94 -42.57
N ASN A 141 -14.73 -29.10 -43.61
CA ASN A 141 -15.89 -29.98 -43.61
C ASN A 141 -15.61 -31.37 -44.21
N TYR A 142 -14.55 -31.52 -45.02
CA TYR A 142 -14.26 -32.71 -45.82
C TYR A 142 -14.26 -34.03 -45.02
N ASP A 143 -13.55 -34.11 -43.90
CA ASP A 143 -13.49 -35.33 -43.08
C ASP A 143 -14.89 -35.77 -42.59
N SER A 144 -15.75 -34.80 -42.27
CA SER A 144 -17.13 -35.07 -41.84
C SER A 144 -18.02 -35.50 -43.00
N ALA A 145 -17.79 -34.94 -44.20
CA ALA A 145 -18.46 -35.38 -45.42
C ALA A 145 -18.09 -36.82 -45.78
N GLU A 146 -16.81 -37.20 -45.67
CA GLU A 146 -16.33 -38.55 -45.99
C GLU A 146 -16.93 -39.60 -45.04
N LEU A 147 -16.90 -39.34 -43.73
CA LEU A 147 -17.51 -40.22 -42.73
C LEU A 147 -19.02 -40.40 -42.99
N LEU A 148 -19.72 -39.30 -43.27
CA LEU A 148 -21.15 -39.34 -43.57
C LEU A 148 -21.44 -40.11 -44.85
N LEU A 149 -20.63 -39.91 -45.89
CA LEU A 149 -20.74 -40.64 -47.16
C LEU A 149 -20.55 -42.15 -46.93
N HIS A 150 -19.57 -42.56 -46.13
CA HIS A 150 -19.34 -43.95 -45.78
C HIS A 150 -20.55 -44.58 -45.06
N HIS A 151 -21.20 -43.83 -44.16
CA HIS A 151 -22.44 -44.26 -43.51
C HIS A 151 -23.62 -44.35 -44.50
N LYS A 152 -23.78 -43.36 -45.39
CA LYS A 152 -24.88 -43.31 -46.37
C LYS A 152 -24.79 -44.36 -47.45
N LYS A 153 -23.57 -44.76 -47.83
CA LYS A 153 -23.34 -45.85 -48.79
C LYS A 153 -23.99 -47.18 -48.37
N LYS A 154 -24.25 -47.38 -47.08
CA LYS A 154 -24.96 -48.56 -46.55
C LYS A 154 -26.47 -48.54 -46.80
N LYS A 155 -27.05 -47.42 -47.23
CA LYS A 155 -28.48 -47.28 -47.53
C LYS A 155 -28.75 -47.58 -49.00
N LYS A 156 -29.66 -48.53 -49.25
CA LYS A 156 -30.00 -49.03 -50.59
C LYS A 156 -30.46 -47.93 -51.56
N GLU A 157 -31.29 -46.99 -51.09
CA GLU A 157 -31.80 -45.87 -51.90
C GLU A 157 -30.68 -44.93 -52.36
N PHE A 158 -29.73 -44.64 -51.48
CA PHE A 158 -28.56 -43.81 -51.80
C PHE A 158 -27.61 -44.53 -52.76
N GLU A 159 -27.37 -45.82 -52.55
CA GLU A 159 -26.53 -46.64 -53.42
C GLU A 159 -27.09 -46.76 -54.85
N GLN A 160 -28.41 -46.89 -54.98
CA GLN A 160 -29.09 -46.91 -56.28
C GLN A 160 -28.93 -45.57 -57.01
N GLN A 161 -29.22 -44.45 -56.34
CA GLN A 161 -29.09 -43.13 -56.96
C GLN A 161 -27.63 -42.78 -57.31
N LEU A 162 -26.68 -43.15 -56.43
CA LEU A 162 -25.25 -42.99 -56.70
C LEU A 162 -24.81 -43.82 -57.92
N SER A 163 -25.33 -45.03 -58.08
CA SER A 163 -25.04 -45.87 -59.25
C SER A 163 -25.53 -45.24 -60.55
N VAL A 164 -26.70 -44.59 -60.54
CA VAL A 164 -27.21 -43.81 -61.69
C VAL A 164 -26.26 -42.66 -62.02
N CYS A 165 -25.81 -41.91 -61.01
CA CYS A 165 -24.87 -40.80 -61.21
C CYS A 165 -23.54 -41.29 -61.84
N LEU A 166 -23.01 -42.44 -61.37
CA LEU A 166 -21.77 -43.02 -61.87
C LEU A 166 -21.86 -43.53 -63.32
N GLN A 167 -23.06 -43.81 -63.83
CA GLN A 167 -23.29 -44.21 -65.23
C GLN A 167 -23.37 -43.00 -66.18
N ASN A 168 -23.40 -41.77 -65.66
CA ASN A 168 -23.48 -40.57 -66.48
C ASN A 168 -22.22 -40.45 -67.37
N PRO A 169 -22.36 -40.16 -68.69
CA PRO A 169 -21.23 -40.02 -69.62
C PRO A 169 -20.19 -38.97 -69.20
N ARG A 170 -20.55 -38.01 -68.33
CA ARG A 170 -19.63 -37.01 -67.80
C ARG A 170 -18.66 -37.55 -66.74
N VAL A 171 -18.98 -38.68 -66.12
CA VAL A 171 -18.11 -39.32 -65.12
C VAL A 171 -17.01 -40.11 -65.83
N MET A 172 -15.75 -39.85 -65.47
CA MET A 172 -14.62 -40.61 -66.02
C MET A 172 -14.65 -42.06 -65.53
N HIS A 173 -14.41 -43.00 -66.44
CA HIS A 173 -14.42 -44.42 -66.14
C HIS A 173 -13.48 -44.77 -64.97
N GLY A 174 -14.03 -45.45 -63.95
CA GLY A 174 -13.29 -45.92 -62.78
C GLY A 174 -13.17 -44.90 -61.64
N LEU A 175 -13.62 -43.64 -61.80
CA LEU A 175 -13.64 -42.68 -60.71
C LEU A 175 -14.89 -42.82 -59.83
N THR A 176 -14.71 -42.67 -58.52
CA THR A 176 -15.79 -42.70 -57.53
C THR A 176 -16.18 -41.28 -57.12
N LEU A 177 -17.34 -41.09 -56.48
CA LEU A 177 -17.72 -39.79 -55.90
C LEU A 177 -16.64 -39.24 -54.94
N ALA A 178 -16.00 -40.10 -54.15
CA ALA A 178 -14.91 -39.69 -53.26
C ALA A 178 -13.69 -39.12 -54.03
N ALA A 179 -13.42 -39.66 -55.23
CA ALA A 179 -12.34 -39.15 -56.10
C ALA A 179 -12.62 -37.73 -56.63
N TYR A 180 -13.90 -37.35 -56.78
CA TYR A 180 -14.27 -35.97 -57.13
C TYR A 180 -14.27 -35.05 -55.90
N LEU A 181 -14.77 -35.52 -54.75
CA LEU A 181 -14.85 -34.75 -53.50
C LEU A 181 -13.47 -34.32 -52.96
N ILE A 182 -12.41 -35.11 -53.20
CA ILE A 182 -11.06 -34.75 -52.73
C ILE A 182 -10.38 -33.67 -53.59
N THR A 183 -10.87 -33.44 -54.82
CA THR A 183 -10.19 -32.55 -55.78
C THR A 183 -9.99 -31.10 -55.30
N PRO A 184 -10.93 -30.45 -54.57
CA PRO A 184 -10.71 -29.10 -54.06
C PRO A 184 -9.64 -29.03 -52.97
N VAL A 185 -9.56 -30.06 -52.12
CA VAL A 185 -8.53 -30.19 -51.07
C VAL A 185 -7.14 -30.30 -51.69
N GLN A 186 -7.03 -31.01 -52.83
CA GLN A 186 -5.76 -31.20 -53.54
C GLN A 186 -5.35 -30.00 -54.41
N ARG A 187 -6.28 -29.11 -54.77
CA ARG A 187 -6.01 -28.06 -55.76
C ARG A 187 -5.06 -26.98 -55.23
N VAL A 188 -5.24 -26.52 -53.99
CA VAL A 188 -4.40 -25.45 -53.40
C VAL A 188 -2.92 -25.87 -53.32
N PRO A 189 -2.55 -27.05 -52.77
CA PRO A 189 -1.18 -27.53 -52.83
C PRO A 189 -0.63 -27.67 -54.26
N ARG A 190 -1.48 -28.06 -55.21
CA ARG A 190 -1.08 -28.20 -56.62
C ARG A 190 -0.73 -26.85 -57.25
N TYR A 191 -1.44 -25.77 -56.94
CA TYR A 191 -1.06 -24.42 -57.40
C TYR A 191 0.33 -24.03 -56.91
N ILE A 192 0.66 -24.31 -55.65
CA ILE A 192 1.98 -24.00 -55.08
C ILE A 192 3.10 -24.74 -55.84
N LEU A 193 2.89 -26.02 -56.17
CA LEU A 193 3.84 -26.81 -56.95
C LEU A 193 4.00 -26.28 -58.38
N LEU A 194 2.88 -25.99 -59.06
CA LEU A 194 2.91 -25.45 -60.42
C LEU A 194 3.58 -24.07 -60.48
N LEU A 195 3.27 -23.16 -59.56
CA LEU A 195 3.92 -21.85 -59.46
C LEU A 195 5.41 -21.98 -59.16
N LYS A 196 5.81 -22.89 -58.26
CA LYS A 196 7.22 -23.18 -57.99
C LYS A 196 7.95 -23.64 -59.25
N ASP A 197 7.34 -24.53 -60.02
CA ASP A 197 7.93 -25.05 -61.26
C ASP A 197 8.01 -24.00 -62.37
N ILE A 198 7.05 -23.07 -62.43
CA ILE A 198 7.07 -21.91 -63.35
C ILE A 198 8.19 -20.94 -62.95
N ILE A 199 8.32 -20.61 -61.65
CA ILE A 199 9.37 -19.72 -61.13
C ILE A 199 10.77 -20.28 -61.46
N GLN A 200 10.98 -21.59 -61.27
CA GLN A 200 12.26 -22.24 -61.59
C GLN A 200 12.66 -22.14 -63.07
N ARG A 201 11.70 -21.88 -63.96
CA ARG A 201 11.88 -21.78 -65.41
C ARG A 201 11.70 -20.34 -65.92
N THR A 202 11.57 -19.38 -65.01
CA THR A 202 11.42 -17.96 -65.32
C THR A 202 12.69 -17.22 -64.90
N PRO A 203 13.40 -16.53 -65.80
CA PRO A 203 14.56 -15.70 -65.45
C PRO A 203 14.22 -14.63 -64.40
N ASP A 204 15.20 -14.23 -63.61
CA ASP A 204 15.04 -13.22 -62.54
C ASP A 204 14.80 -11.79 -63.07
N ASP A 205 15.25 -11.51 -64.29
CA ASP A 205 15.00 -10.27 -65.03
C ASP A 205 13.64 -10.23 -65.75
N HIS A 206 12.92 -11.35 -65.77
CA HIS A 206 11.61 -11.45 -66.42
C HIS A 206 10.55 -10.62 -65.67
N PRO A 207 9.67 -9.86 -66.36
CA PRO A 207 8.71 -8.95 -65.71
C PRO A 207 7.70 -9.67 -64.79
N ASP A 208 7.42 -10.95 -65.05
CA ASP A 208 6.54 -11.79 -64.23
C ASP A 208 7.22 -12.42 -63.00
N TYR A 209 8.56 -12.40 -62.90
CA TYR A 209 9.28 -13.13 -61.85
C TYR A 209 8.85 -12.72 -60.43
N HIS A 210 8.75 -11.41 -60.18
CA HIS A 210 8.30 -10.90 -58.89
C HIS A 210 6.81 -11.19 -58.62
N ASN A 211 5.96 -11.07 -59.64
CA ASN A 211 4.53 -11.39 -59.51
C ASN A 211 4.32 -12.87 -59.19
N LEU A 212 5.10 -13.78 -59.78
CA LEU A 212 5.06 -15.20 -59.49
C LEU A 212 5.51 -15.52 -58.07
N LEU A 213 6.55 -14.84 -57.55
CA LEU A 213 6.96 -14.98 -56.15
C LEU A 213 5.85 -14.55 -55.20
N THR A 214 5.22 -13.41 -55.46
CA THR A 214 4.08 -12.89 -54.68
C THR A 214 2.86 -13.81 -54.78
N ALA A 215 2.54 -14.33 -55.97
CA ALA A 215 1.47 -15.29 -56.17
C ALA A 215 1.72 -16.59 -55.37
N LYS A 216 2.94 -17.13 -55.41
CA LYS A 216 3.31 -18.33 -54.64
C LYS A 216 3.20 -18.08 -53.13
N ALA A 217 3.64 -16.90 -52.66
CA ALA A 217 3.49 -16.52 -51.25
C ALA A 217 2.01 -16.45 -50.86
N ALA A 218 1.17 -15.80 -51.67
CA ALA A 218 -0.28 -15.72 -51.45
C ALA A 218 -0.96 -17.10 -51.40
N MET A 219 -0.55 -18.04 -52.26
CA MET A 219 -1.04 -19.42 -52.21
C MET A 219 -0.55 -20.19 -50.97
N GLY A 220 0.67 -19.91 -50.50
CA GLY A 220 1.19 -20.42 -49.24
C GLY A 220 0.39 -19.92 -48.04
N GLU A 221 0.11 -18.62 -47.98
CA GLU A 221 -0.76 -18.03 -46.95
C GLU A 221 -2.16 -18.63 -46.95
N LEU A 222 -2.73 -18.92 -48.13
CA LEU A 222 -4.02 -19.60 -48.25
C LEU A 222 -3.96 -21.02 -47.67
N ALA A 223 -2.91 -21.79 -47.98
CA ALA A 223 -2.73 -23.13 -47.42
C ALA A 223 -2.61 -23.09 -45.88
N ASP A 224 -1.78 -22.19 -45.36
CA ASP A 224 -1.62 -21.99 -43.91
C ASP A 224 -2.95 -21.59 -43.22
N TYR A 225 -3.73 -20.74 -43.89
CA TYR A 225 -5.07 -20.34 -43.43
C TYR A 225 -6.06 -21.51 -43.42
N ILE A 226 -6.09 -22.33 -44.48
CA ILE A 226 -6.94 -23.53 -44.54
C ILE A 226 -6.57 -24.49 -43.41
N ASP A 227 -5.27 -24.76 -43.21
CA ASP A 227 -4.79 -25.62 -42.14
C ASP A 227 -5.16 -25.09 -40.74
N ALA A 228 -5.10 -23.77 -40.55
CA ALA A 228 -5.54 -23.14 -39.31
C ALA A 228 -7.05 -23.33 -39.06
N GLN A 229 -7.88 -23.16 -40.10
CA GLN A 229 -9.32 -23.35 -40.02
C GLN A 229 -9.72 -24.82 -39.79
N ILE A 230 -8.99 -25.78 -40.39
CA ILE A 230 -9.17 -27.21 -40.11
C ILE A 230 -8.88 -27.49 -38.63
N ARG A 231 -7.74 -27.01 -38.10
CA ARG A 231 -7.38 -27.16 -36.69
C ARG A 231 -8.43 -26.54 -35.75
N GLU A 232 -8.93 -25.34 -36.07
CA GLU A 232 -9.97 -24.67 -35.29
C GLU A 232 -11.29 -25.46 -35.28
N SER A 233 -11.72 -25.96 -36.45
CA SER A 233 -12.91 -26.82 -36.58
C SER A 233 -12.78 -28.12 -35.76
N GLN A 234 -11.63 -28.79 -35.81
CA GLN A 234 -11.35 -29.99 -35.02
C GLN A 234 -11.34 -29.69 -33.51
N THR A 235 -10.73 -28.57 -33.12
CA THR A 235 -10.68 -28.10 -31.73
C THR A 235 -12.09 -27.83 -31.21
N LYS A 236 -12.94 -27.19 -32.01
CA LYS A 236 -14.34 -26.93 -31.68
C LYS A 236 -15.14 -28.22 -31.49
N LYS A 237 -15.02 -29.18 -32.41
CA LYS A 237 -15.66 -30.51 -32.28
C LYS A 237 -15.20 -31.24 -31.02
N THR A 238 -13.91 -31.16 -30.70
CA THR A 238 -13.32 -31.76 -29.48
C THR A 238 -13.91 -31.10 -28.24
N PHE A 239 -13.99 -29.77 -28.21
CA PHE A 239 -14.57 -29.02 -27.11
C PHE A 239 -16.07 -29.34 -26.91
N ASP A 240 -16.85 -29.41 -27.98
CA ASP A 240 -18.26 -29.81 -27.92
C ASP A 240 -18.43 -31.25 -27.40
N SER A 241 -17.52 -32.16 -27.75
CA SER A 241 -17.48 -33.51 -27.16
C SER A 241 -17.19 -33.49 -25.66
N LEU A 242 -16.24 -32.65 -25.22
CA LEU A 242 -15.89 -32.48 -23.81
C LEU A 242 -17.04 -31.89 -23.00
N LYS A 243 -17.81 -30.93 -23.53
CA LYS A 243 -18.99 -30.36 -22.86
C LYS A 243 -20.01 -31.43 -22.47
N ASN A 244 -20.20 -32.43 -23.32
CA ASN A 244 -21.12 -33.54 -23.05
C ASN A 244 -20.59 -34.51 -21.98
N LYS A 245 -19.27 -34.58 -21.78
CA LYS A 245 -18.60 -35.51 -20.85
C LYS A 245 -18.26 -34.87 -19.49
N VAL A 246 -18.09 -33.55 -19.44
CA VAL A 246 -17.60 -32.81 -18.26
C VAL A 246 -18.63 -31.80 -17.76
N VAL A 247 -19.27 -32.13 -16.63
CA VAL A 247 -20.24 -31.28 -15.95
C VAL A 247 -19.54 -30.01 -15.43
N GLY A 248 -20.11 -28.85 -15.73
CA GLY A 248 -19.59 -27.52 -15.38
C GLY A 248 -18.63 -26.91 -16.40
N LEU A 249 -18.28 -27.62 -17.48
CA LEU A 249 -17.40 -27.08 -18.53
C LEU A 249 -18.11 -26.06 -19.43
N ALA A 250 -19.42 -26.22 -19.64
CA ALA A 250 -20.23 -25.28 -20.42
C ALA A 250 -20.28 -23.87 -19.79
N ASP A 251 -20.25 -23.80 -18.45
CA ASP A 251 -20.23 -22.53 -17.71
C ASP A 251 -18.91 -21.75 -17.87
N LEU A 252 -17.88 -22.42 -18.40
CA LEU A 252 -16.56 -21.87 -18.67
C LEU A 252 -16.42 -21.44 -20.14
N GLU A 253 -17.51 -21.27 -20.89
CA GLU A 253 -17.41 -20.75 -22.25
C GLU A 253 -17.20 -19.24 -22.25
N SER A 254 -16.23 -18.77 -23.03
CA SER A 254 -15.96 -17.35 -23.25
C SER A 254 -15.60 -17.13 -24.71
N ARG A 255 -15.96 -15.95 -25.26
CA ARG A 255 -15.72 -15.61 -26.68
C ARG A 255 -14.24 -15.67 -27.05
N ASP A 256 -13.36 -15.37 -26.10
CA ASP A 256 -11.92 -15.33 -26.33
C ASP A 256 -11.20 -16.62 -25.87
N ARG A 257 -11.93 -17.60 -25.34
CA ARG A 257 -11.37 -18.84 -24.80
C ARG A 257 -11.28 -19.91 -25.87
N SER A 258 -10.07 -20.40 -26.12
CA SER A 258 -9.79 -21.46 -27.08
C SER A 258 -9.13 -22.65 -26.40
N LEU A 259 -9.53 -23.86 -26.79
CA LEU A 259 -8.94 -25.10 -26.29
C LEU A 259 -7.54 -25.29 -26.91
N VAL A 260 -6.53 -25.50 -26.09
CA VAL A 260 -5.13 -25.68 -26.52
C VAL A 260 -4.73 -27.16 -26.47
N LYS A 261 -5.05 -27.85 -25.37
CA LYS A 261 -4.78 -29.30 -25.22
C LYS A 261 -5.72 -29.91 -24.20
N GLU A 262 -6.05 -31.18 -24.41
CA GLU A 262 -6.71 -32.03 -23.42
C GLU A 262 -5.93 -33.34 -23.25
N GLY A 263 -6.10 -33.99 -22.11
CA GLY A 263 -5.56 -35.32 -21.85
C GLY A 263 -5.76 -35.77 -20.42
N GLN A 264 -5.39 -37.02 -20.14
CA GLN A 264 -5.52 -37.60 -18.81
C GLN A 264 -4.21 -37.46 -18.02
N CYS A 265 -4.32 -37.15 -16.73
CA CYS A 265 -3.19 -37.02 -15.81
C CYS A 265 -3.59 -37.46 -14.39
N PHE A 266 -2.62 -37.59 -13.49
CA PHE A 266 -2.88 -37.78 -12.06
C PHE A 266 -2.43 -36.55 -11.27
N LEU A 267 -3.17 -36.18 -10.24
CA LEU A 267 -2.88 -34.99 -9.42
C LEU A 267 -2.56 -35.39 -7.97
N LYS A 268 -1.47 -34.86 -7.41
CA LYS A 268 -0.89 -35.13 -6.06
C LYS A 268 -0.41 -36.57 -5.85
N ASN A 269 -1.25 -37.56 -6.12
CA ASN A 269 -0.93 -38.99 -6.03
C ASN A 269 -1.53 -39.74 -7.23
N ILE A 270 -0.90 -40.83 -7.67
CA ILE A 270 -1.36 -41.67 -8.81
C ILE A 270 -2.62 -42.49 -8.48
N LYS A 271 -3.49 -42.02 -7.58
CA LYS A 271 -4.72 -42.73 -7.20
C LYS A 271 -5.94 -42.26 -7.97
N LYS A 272 -5.95 -41.01 -8.43
CA LYS A 272 -7.10 -40.41 -9.09
C LYS A 272 -6.69 -39.90 -10.47
N LEU A 273 -7.36 -40.43 -11.48
CA LEU A 273 -7.23 -39.96 -12.85
C LEU A 273 -8.10 -38.70 -13.03
N TYR A 274 -7.49 -37.65 -13.56
CA TYR A 274 -8.10 -36.38 -13.88
C TYR A 274 -8.08 -36.17 -15.38
N GLN A 275 -9.17 -35.64 -15.91
CA GLN A 275 -9.23 -35.03 -17.22
C GLN A 275 -8.67 -33.60 -17.10
N CYS A 276 -7.49 -33.37 -17.67
CA CYS A 276 -6.84 -32.07 -17.73
C CYS A 276 -7.20 -31.37 -19.05
N ILE A 277 -7.60 -30.11 -18.96
CA ILE A 277 -8.04 -29.30 -20.09
C ILE A 277 -7.34 -27.95 -19.98
N LEU A 278 -6.48 -27.65 -20.96
CA LEU A 278 -5.77 -26.38 -21.06
C LEU A 278 -6.44 -25.52 -22.13
N PHE A 279 -6.93 -24.37 -21.70
CA PHE A 279 -7.34 -23.27 -22.55
C PHE A 279 -6.22 -22.24 -22.67
N ASN A 280 -6.41 -21.24 -23.53
CA ASN A 280 -5.47 -20.12 -23.69
C ASN A 280 -5.37 -19.18 -22.47
N ASP A 281 -6.30 -19.23 -21.53
CA ASP A 281 -6.34 -18.40 -20.31
C ASP A 281 -6.53 -19.19 -19.01
N LEU A 282 -6.93 -20.47 -19.10
CA LEU A 282 -7.39 -21.27 -17.97
C LEU A 282 -6.90 -22.72 -18.05
N LEU A 283 -6.48 -23.27 -16.92
CA LEU A 283 -6.20 -24.70 -16.75
C LEU A 283 -7.28 -25.34 -15.85
N VAL A 284 -7.89 -26.42 -16.32
CA VAL A 284 -9.02 -27.07 -15.64
C VAL A 284 -8.70 -28.54 -15.40
N PHE A 285 -9.00 -29.02 -14.19
CA PHE A 285 -8.97 -30.43 -13.86
C PHE A 285 -10.38 -30.90 -13.47
N ALA A 286 -10.84 -31.93 -14.16
CA ALA A 286 -12.10 -32.59 -13.89
C ALA A 286 -11.88 -34.05 -13.49
N HIS A 287 -12.71 -34.55 -12.58
CA HIS A 287 -12.65 -35.93 -12.11
C HIS A 287 -14.06 -36.51 -11.94
N GLY A 288 -14.20 -37.80 -12.18
CA GLY A 288 -15.44 -38.55 -12.00
C GLY A 288 -15.33 -39.94 -12.64
N ASP A 289 -16.47 -40.58 -12.83
CA ASP A 289 -16.55 -41.94 -13.38
C ASP A 289 -16.47 -41.93 -14.91
N SER A 290 -16.35 -43.13 -15.51
CA SER A 290 -16.20 -43.34 -16.96
C SER A 290 -17.32 -42.75 -17.82
N ARG A 291 -18.47 -42.37 -17.25
CA ARG A 291 -19.61 -41.76 -17.96
C ARG A 291 -19.66 -40.23 -17.85
N GLN A 292 -19.28 -39.65 -16.72
CA GLN A 292 -19.32 -38.20 -16.49
C GLN A 292 -18.26 -37.77 -15.47
N SER A 293 -17.48 -36.75 -15.82
CA SER A 293 -16.54 -36.07 -14.93
C SER A 293 -17.08 -34.71 -14.51
N LYS A 294 -16.68 -34.20 -13.35
CA LYS A 294 -17.05 -32.86 -12.87
C LYS A 294 -15.80 -32.00 -12.69
N VAL A 295 -15.89 -30.73 -13.07
CA VAL A 295 -14.82 -29.74 -12.79
C VAL A 295 -14.58 -29.64 -11.28
N GLN A 296 -13.32 -29.83 -10.86
CA GLN A 296 -12.92 -29.77 -9.44
C GLN A 296 -11.92 -28.66 -9.16
N LEU A 297 -11.06 -28.33 -10.13
CA LEU A 297 -10.03 -27.31 -9.98
C LEU A 297 -9.96 -26.47 -11.25
N GLN A 298 -9.85 -25.17 -11.06
CA GLN A 298 -9.69 -24.18 -12.12
C GLN A 298 -8.54 -23.26 -11.70
N LEU A 299 -7.56 -23.07 -12.58
CA LEU A 299 -6.40 -22.23 -12.34
C LEU A 299 -6.29 -21.21 -13.49
N SER A 300 -6.38 -19.93 -13.16
CA SER A 300 -6.07 -18.86 -14.12
C SER A 300 -4.59 -18.94 -14.48
N LEU A 301 -4.27 -19.02 -15.77
CA LEU A 301 -2.88 -19.17 -16.23
C LEU A 301 -2.00 -17.97 -15.88
N GLU A 302 -2.59 -16.80 -15.67
CA GLU A 302 -1.88 -15.62 -15.18
C GLU A 302 -1.20 -15.86 -13.82
N GLY A 303 -1.78 -16.72 -12.98
CA GLY A 303 -1.29 -17.06 -11.65
C GLY A 303 -0.58 -18.42 -11.56
N VAL A 304 -0.22 -19.03 -12.69
CA VAL A 304 0.34 -20.39 -12.75
C VAL A 304 1.80 -20.38 -13.22
N TRP A 305 2.68 -21.01 -12.45
CA TRP A 305 4.06 -21.30 -12.82
C TRP A 305 4.22 -22.82 -12.99
N VAL A 306 5.20 -23.21 -13.81
CA VAL A 306 5.38 -24.60 -14.19
C VAL A 306 6.86 -24.95 -14.17
N GLU A 307 7.19 -25.97 -13.39
CA GLU A 307 8.54 -26.51 -13.24
C GLU A 307 8.60 -27.97 -13.68
N ASP A 308 9.70 -28.33 -14.31
CA ASP A 308 9.99 -29.70 -14.71
C ASP A 308 10.65 -30.42 -13.53
N LEU A 309 9.98 -31.42 -12.96
CA LEU A 309 10.56 -32.22 -11.89
C LEU A 309 11.41 -33.34 -12.48
N GLU A 310 12.73 -33.28 -12.29
CA GLU A 310 13.66 -34.33 -12.71
C GLU A 310 13.46 -35.62 -11.91
N ASP A 311 13.62 -36.78 -12.55
CA ASP A 311 13.33 -38.11 -11.99
C ASP A 311 14.32 -38.59 -10.90
N LEU A 312 15.14 -37.69 -10.34
CA LEU A 312 16.19 -37.98 -9.35
C LEU A 312 15.78 -37.74 -7.89
N ASP A 313 14.57 -37.20 -7.64
CA ASP A 313 14.06 -36.99 -6.28
C ASP A 313 13.50 -38.31 -5.69
N PRO A 314 13.98 -38.76 -4.51
CA PRO A 314 13.49 -39.95 -3.81
C PRO A 314 11.98 -39.97 -3.55
N GLN A 315 11.29 -38.82 -3.56
CA GLN A 315 9.84 -38.73 -3.37
C GLN A 315 9.01 -38.88 -4.66
N THR A 316 9.60 -38.63 -5.84
CA THR A 316 8.89 -38.64 -7.15
C THR A 316 9.38 -39.70 -8.12
N SER A 317 10.48 -40.39 -7.79
CA SER A 317 11.14 -41.51 -8.51
C SER A 317 10.30 -42.13 -9.65
N ASN A 318 10.68 -41.83 -10.90
CA ASN A 318 10.24 -42.44 -12.17
C ASN A 318 8.78 -42.23 -12.62
N GLN A 319 8.14 -41.08 -12.36
CA GLN A 319 6.69 -40.90 -12.63
C GLN A 319 6.33 -39.78 -13.62
N ASP A 320 7.27 -39.31 -14.46
CA ASP A 320 6.99 -38.34 -15.52
C ASP A 320 6.15 -37.13 -15.02
N ALA A 321 6.65 -36.50 -13.95
CA ALA A 321 5.94 -35.47 -13.18
C ALA A 321 6.27 -34.03 -13.62
N ILE A 322 5.27 -33.15 -13.50
CA ILE A 322 5.35 -31.69 -13.70
C ILE A 322 4.85 -31.03 -12.41
N GLU A 323 5.56 -30.03 -11.91
CA GLU A 323 5.04 -29.20 -10.82
C GLU A 323 4.37 -27.96 -11.37
N ILE A 324 3.06 -27.85 -11.12
CA ILE A 324 2.27 -26.65 -11.43
C ILE A 324 2.02 -25.95 -10.12
N TYR A 325 2.50 -24.74 -9.93
CA TYR A 325 2.34 -24.04 -8.66
C TYR A 325 1.76 -22.65 -8.83
N THR A 326 0.98 -22.26 -7.82
CA THR A 326 0.42 -20.92 -7.68
C THR A 326 0.97 -20.29 -6.40
N PRO A 327 0.77 -18.98 -6.17
CA PRO A 327 1.18 -18.33 -4.92
C PRO A 327 0.57 -18.95 -3.66
N ASP A 328 -0.53 -19.69 -3.78
CA ASP A 328 -1.22 -20.34 -2.66
C ASP A 328 -0.66 -21.74 -2.38
N ARG A 329 -0.41 -22.54 -3.42
CA ARG A 329 0.06 -23.93 -3.27
C ARG A 329 0.57 -24.56 -4.57
N PRO A 330 1.46 -25.56 -4.46
CA PRO A 330 1.86 -26.41 -5.58
C PRO A 330 0.87 -27.55 -5.86
N TYR A 331 0.90 -28.02 -7.11
CA TYR A 331 0.15 -29.15 -7.66
C TYR A 331 1.09 -30.02 -8.49
N THR A 332 1.47 -31.17 -7.95
CA THR A 332 2.23 -32.18 -8.71
C THR A 332 1.30 -32.92 -9.66
N VAL A 333 1.61 -32.89 -10.95
CA VAL A 333 0.86 -33.55 -12.03
C VAL A 333 1.72 -34.65 -12.64
N TYR A 334 1.24 -35.88 -12.60
CA TYR A 334 1.90 -37.04 -13.20
C TYR A 334 1.25 -37.35 -14.54
N THR A 335 2.08 -37.50 -15.57
CA THR A 335 1.62 -37.90 -16.91
C THR A 335 1.80 -39.40 -17.13
N GLN A 336 1.16 -39.95 -18.16
CA GLN A 336 1.25 -41.39 -18.45
C GLN A 336 2.57 -41.80 -19.10
N THR A 337 3.25 -40.85 -19.77
CA THR A 337 4.49 -41.10 -20.51
C THR A 337 5.37 -39.85 -20.56
N SER A 338 6.68 -40.04 -20.66
CA SER A 338 7.66 -38.95 -20.83
C SER A 338 7.39 -38.06 -22.05
N SER A 339 6.85 -38.65 -23.13
CA SER A 339 6.42 -37.90 -24.30
C SER A 339 5.24 -36.96 -24.00
N GLU A 340 4.25 -37.42 -23.23
CA GLU A 340 3.14 -36.58 -22.77
C GLU A 340 3.63 -35.49 -21.80
N LYS A 341 4.55 -35.81 -20.87
CA LYS A 341 5.20 -34.81 -20.00
C LYS A 341 5.79 -33.67 -20.81
N LYS A 342 6.66 -33.98 -21.78
CA LYS A 342 7.31 -32.97 -22.63
C LYS A 342 6.30 -32.12 -23.40
N LEU A 343 5.25 -32.75 -23.92
CA LEU A 343 4.20 -32.06 -24.66
C LEU A 343 3.39 -31.11 -23.75
N TRP A 344 2.96 -31.58 -22.58
CA TRP A 344 2.25 -30.75 -21.59
C TRP A 344 3.09 -29.57 -21.12
N LEU A 345 4.35 -29.82 -20.77
CA LEU A 345 5.28 -28.78 -20.32
C LEU A 345 5.46 -27.70 -21.40
N THR A 346 5.67 -28.12 -22.66
CA THR A 346 5.82 -27.20 -23.80
C THR A 346 4.54 -26.39 -24.00
N LYS A 347 3.36 -27.04 -24.02
CA LYS A 347 2.09 -26.34 -24.23
C LYS A 347 1.72 -25.40 -23.09
N LEU A 348 1.98 -25.77 -21.84
CA LEU A 348 1.77 -24.88 -20.71
C LEU A 348 2.65 -23.63 -20.80
N ARG A 349 3.97 -23.81 -21.01
CA ARG A 349 4.92 -22.70 -21.12
C ARG A 349 4.59 -21.77 -22.28
N GLU A 350 4.32 -22.32 -23.47
CA GLU A 350 3.91 -21.55 -24.65
C GLU A 350 2.64 -20.74 -24.37
N THR A 351 1.62 -21.36 -23.80
CA THR A 351 0.33 -20.73 -23.56
C THR A 351 0.43 -19.60 -22.54
N ILE A 352 1.11 -19.86 -21.43
CA ILE A 352 1.36 -18.85 -20.38
C ILE A 352 2.15 -17.66 -20.97
N TYR A 353 3.21 -17.93 -21.73
CA TYR A 353 4.00 -16.87 -22.37
C TYR A 353 3.16 -16.00 -23.32
N GLN A 354 2.36 -16.63 -24.20
CA GLN A 354 1.50 -15.89 -25.13
C GLN A 354 0.44 -15.05 -24.42
N LEU A 355 -0.16 -15.57 -23.35
CA LEU A 355 -1.12 -14.83 -22.52
C LEU A 355 -0.47 -13.59 -21.89
N LEU A 356 0.71 -13.76 -21.28
CA LEU A 356 1.41 -12.66 -20.60
C LEU A 356 1.93 -11.60 -21.59
N LEU A 357 2.37 -12.02 -22.78
CA LEU A 357 2.75 -11.09 -23.84
C LEU A 357 1.57 -10.26 -24.34
N LYS A 358 0.41 -10.90 -24.54
CA LYS A 358 -0.82 -10.23 -25.00
C LYS A 358 -1.25 -9.12 -24.02
N ASP A 359 -1.11 -9.37 -22.73
CA ASP A 359 -1.50 -8.43 -21.67
C ASP A 359 -0.40 -7.42 -21.30
N GLY A 360 0.78 -7.48 -21.93
CA GLY A 360 1.92 -6.62 -21.59
C GLY A 360 2.50 -6.89 -20.19
N LYS A 361 2.27 -8.09 -19.64
CA LYS A 361 2.70 -8.52 -18.29
C LYS A 361 4.11 -9.11 -18.27
N CYS A 362 4.69 -9.43 -19.43
CA CYS A 362 6.09 -9.83 -19.61
C CYS A 362 6.70 -9.20 -20.89
N THR A 363 8.02 -9.31 -21.07
CA THR A 363 8.74 -8.74 -22.22
C THR A 363 9.18 -9.82 -23.20
N ARG A 364 9.41 -9.46 -24.48
CA ARG A 364 9.90 -10.45 -25.48
C ARG A 364 11.30 -11.00 -25.15
N SER A 365 12.08 -10.31 -24.34
CA SER A 365 13.44 -10.71 -23.96
C SER A 365 13.50 -11.85 -22.94
N SER A 366 12.40 -12.14 -22.22
CA SER A 366 12.40 -13.20 -21.19
C SER A 366 12.26 -14.63 -21.76
N GLY A 367 11.93 -14.79 -23.05
CA GLY A 367 11.76 -16.11 -23.65
C GLY A 367 10.62 -16.91 -22.99
N LEU A 368 10.72 -18.25 -22.97
CA LEU A 368 9.75 -19.13 -22.28
C LEU A 368 9.87 -19.09 -20.75
N ASP A 369 10.90 -18.42 -20.23
CA ASP A 369 11.14 -18.27 -18.79
C ASP A 369 10.42 -17.01 -18.29
N THR A 370 9.30 -17.21 -17.59
CA THR A 370 8.40 -16.13 -17.14
C THR A 370 8.34 -16.04 -15.62
N ASP A 371 9.45 -16.40 -14.97
CA ASP A 371 9.56 -16.37 -13.51
C ASP A 371 9.20 -15.01 -12.93
N GLN A 372 9.56 -13.92 -13.62
CA GLN A 372 9.17 -12.56 -13.27
C GLN A 372 8.02 -12.04 -14.16
N ARG A 373 6.91 -11.64 -13.52
CA ARG A 373 5.75 -11.06 -14.21
C ARG A 373 4.86 -10.25 -13.27
N THR A 374 4.01 -9.42 -13.84
CA THR A 374 2.92 -8.76 -13.09
C THR A 374 1.65 -9.57 -13.22
N ALA A 375 0.96 -9.85 -12.11
CA ALA A 375 -0.28 -10.63 -12.11
C ALA A 375 -1.26 -10.17 -11.03
N THR A 376 -2.54 -10.48 -11.24
CA THR A 376 -3.58 -10.43 -10.19
C THR A 376 -3.93 -11.84 -9.72
N PHE A 377 -3.87 -12.09 -8.41
CA PHE A 377 -4.13 -13.39 -7.81
C PHE A 377 -5.06 -13.27 -6.60
N VAL A 378 -6.10 -14.10 -6.58
CA VAL A 378 -7.03 -14.26 -5.46
C VAL A 378 -6.66 -15.53 -4.70
N TYR A 379 -6.25 -15.37 -3.45
CA TYR A 379 -5.90 -16.48 -2.57
C TYR A 379 -7.15 -17.19 -2.07
N THR A 380 -6.98 -18.44 -1.62
CA THR A 380 -8.10 -19.28 -1.15
C THR A 380 -8.82 -18.74 0.09
N ASP A 381 -8.12 -17.93 0.88
CA ASP A 381 -8.67 -17.26 2.05
C ASP A 381 -9.29 -15.88 1.74
N GLY A 382 -9.37 -15.51 0.47
CA GLY A 382 -9.99 -14.27 0.01
C GLY A 382 -9.05 -13.06 -0.06
N ARG A 383 -7.75 -13.21 0.25
CA ARG A 383 -6.78 -12.14 -0.04
C ARG A 383 -6.68 -11.91 -1.55
N LEU A 384 -6.46 -10.66 -1.95
CA LEU A 384 -6.24 -10.27 -3.33
C LEU A 384 -4.90 -9.55 -3.44
N TYR A 385 -4.02 -10.05 -4.31
CA TYR A 385 -2.77 -9.37 -4.65
C TYR A 385 -2.74 -8.98 -6.13
N THR A 386 -2.30 -7.75 -6.40
CA THR A 386 -1.99 -7.27 -7.75
C THR A 386 -0.62 -6.63 -7.74
N GLY A 387 0.33 -7.17 -8.49
CA GLY A 387 1.69 -6.64 -8.50
C GLY A 387 2.69 -7.61 -9.15
N ASN A 388 3.98 -7.34 -8.93
CA ASN A 388 5.03 -8.21 -9.45
C ASN A 388 5.12 -9.51 -8.63
N PHE A 389 5.47 -10.58 -9.33
CA PHE A 389 5.81 -11.88 -8.78
C PHE A 389 7.17 -12.31 -9.30
N THR A 390 7.85 -13.15 -8.52
CA THR A 390 9.06 -13.89 -8.91
C THR A 390 8.90 -15.33 -8.43
N CYS A 391 8.81 -16.28 -9.36
CA CYS A 391 8.59 -17.71 -9.07
C CYS A 391 7.41 -17.92 -8.11
N ALA A 392 6.22 -17.40 -8.47
CA ALA A 392 4.99 -17.39 -7.67
C ALA A 392 5.02 -16.64 -6.32
N ARG A 393 6.15 -16.06 -5.92
CA ARG A 393 6.26 -15.26 -4.68
C ARG A 393 6.11 -13.78 -4.97
N ARG A 394 5.42 -13.03 -4.10
CA ARG A 394 5.25 -11.57 -4.26
C ARG A 394 6.62 -10.91 -4.22
N HIS A 395 6.90 -10.03 -5.17
CA HIS A 395 8.17 -9.34 -5.29
C HIS A 395 7.94 -7.95 -5.87
N GLY A 396 8.93 -7.06 -5.85
CA GLY A 396 8.84 -5.73 -6.46
C GLY A 396 7.67 -4.91 -5.90
N LYS A 397 6.96 -4.17 -6.74
CA LYS A 397 5.82 -3.34 -6.30
C LYS A 397 4.52 -4.12 -6.38
N GLY A 398 3.68 -3.98 -5.36
CA GLY A 398 2.38 -4.65 -5.35
C GLY A 398 1.41 -4.12 -4.31
N THR A 399 0.13 -4.39 -4.58
CA THR A 399 -0.99 -4.10 -3.68
C THR A 399 -1.56 -5.41 -3.16
N MET A 400 -1.65 -5.55 -1.84
CA MET A 400 -2.37 -6.63 -1.15
C MET A 400 -3.63 -6.06 -0.50
N VAL A 401 -4.76 -6.73 -0.66
CA VAL A 401 -6.04 -6.44 -0.01
C VAL A 401 -6.48 -7.68 0.74
N TRP A 402 -6.82 -7.52 2.02
CA TRP A 402 -7.31 -8.59 2.87
C TRP A 402 -8.84 -8.57 2.96
N PRO A 403 -9.50 -9.70 3.30
CA PRO A 403 -10.96 -9.76 3.45
C PRO A 403 -11.54 -8.80 4.48
N ASP A 404 -10.76 -8.43 5.49
CA ASP A 404 -11.12 -7.45 6.53
C ASP A 404 -11.03 -5.98 6.04
N SER A 405 -10.78 -5.78 4.74
CA SER A 405 -10.54 -4.49 4.10
C SER A 405 -9.22 -3.81 4.48
N SER A 406 -8.33 -4.46 5.24
CA SER A 406 -6.95 -4.00 5.37
C SER A 406 -6.27 -4.02 3.99
N LYS A 407 -5.31 -3.11 3.77
CA LYS A 407 -4.65 -2.92 2.49
C LYS A 407 -3.18 -2.55 2.66
N TYR A 408 -2.31 -3.10 1.84
CA TYR A 408 -0.90 -2.74 1.74
C TYR A 408 -0.57 -2.37 0.30
N ILE A 409 0.16 -1.29 0.11
CA ILE A 409 0.70 -0.85 -1.18
C ILE A 409 2.17 -0.54 -0.96
N GLY A 410 3.08 -1.30 -1.58
CA GLY A 410 4.51 -1.10 -1.34
C GLY A 410 5.41 -2.09 -2.03
N ASP A 411 6.66 -2.12 -1.56
CA ASP A 411 7.67 -3.09 -2.00
C ASP A 411 7.51 -4.45 -1.32
N TRP A 412 7.82 -5.49 -2.06
CA TRP A 412 7.78 -6.88 -1.64
C TRP A 412 9.11 -7.55 -1.99
N VAL A 413 9.58 -8.41 -1.10
CA VAL A 413 10.71 -9.30 -1.37
C VAL A 413 10.31 -10.69 -0.92
N TYR A 414 10.04 -11.58 -1.88
CA TYR A 414 9.71 -12.99 -1.64
C TYR A 414 8.64 -13.18 -0.55
N ASP A 415 7.45 -12.61 -0.80
CA ASP A 415 6.27 -12.67 0.07
C ASP A 415 6.27 -11.80 1.32
N GLU A 416 7.38 -11.17 1.64
CA GLU A 416 7.51 -10.27 2.79
C GLU A 416 7.44 -8.81 2.35
N ARG A 417 6.73 -7.98 3.13
CA ARG A 417 6.75 -6.52 2.92
C ARG A 417 8.16 -5.99 3.18
N HIS A 418 8.64 -5.19 2.25
CA HIS A 418 9.99 -4.63 2.28
C HIS A 418 9.97 -3.17 1.82
N GLY A 419 11.11 -2.50 1.82
CA GLY A 419 11.29 -1.19 1.20
C GLY A 419 10.32 -0.13 1.72
N GLU A 420 9.73 0.66 0.83
CA GLU A 420 8.72 1.67 1.19
C GLU A 420 7.32 1.13 0.94
N GLY A 421 6.41 1.36 1.89
CA GLY A 421 5.04 0.92 1.75
C GLY A 421 4.05 1.58 2.70
N GLN A 422 2.82 1.68 2.23
CA GLN A 422 1.68 2.17 2.98
C GLN A 422 0.77 0.99 3.37
N PHE A 423 0.47 0.87 4.66
CA PHE A 423 -0.49 -0.09 5.20
C PHE A 423 -1.68 0.65 5.81
N THR A 424 -2.86 0.42 5.25
CA THR A 424 -4.15 0.85 5.79
C THR A 424 -4.78 -0.30 6.56
N PHE A 425 -4.96 -0.12 7.86
CA PHE A 425 -5.60 -1.10 8.73
C PHE A 425 -7.12 -1.06 8.59
N ASN A 426 -7.80 -2.16 8.91
CA ASN A 426 -9.26 -2.21 8.98
C ASN A 426 -9.87 -1.20 9.98
N THR A 427 -9.08 -0.75 10.97
CA THR A 427 -9.40 0.32 11.94
C THR A 427 -9.32 1.73 11.35
N ARG A 428 -8.99 1.87 10.05
CA ARG A 428 -8.70 3.12 9.32
C ARG A 428 -7.40 3.81 9.71
N GLU A 429 -6.58 3.17 10.54
CA GLU A 429 -5.22 3.62 10.79
C GLU A 429 -4.38 3.47 9.52
N VAL A 430 -3.42 4.35 9.32
CA VAL A 430 -2.54 4.32 8.13
C VAL A 430 -1.10 4.48 8.57
N TYR A 431 -0.29 3.47 8.29
CA TYR A 431 1.16 3.57 8.34
C TYR A 431 1.71 3.82 6.94
N ASP A 432 2.64 4.76 6.81
CA ASP A 432 3.34 5.09 5.57
C ASP A 432 4.84 5.24 5.88
N GLY A 433 5.66 4.30 5.41
CA GLY A 433 7.09 4.31 5.68
C GLY A 433 7.77 2.98 5.37
N ARG A 434 8.90 2.76 6.04
CA ARG A 434 9.81 1.66 5.69
C ARG A 434 9.48 0.32 6.36
N TRP A 435 9.65 -0.75 5.60
CA TRP A 435 9.41 -2.13 5.98
C TRP A 435 10.65 -2.99 5.73
N VAL A 436 10.90 -3.95 6.61
CA VAL A 436 11.90 -5.02 6.43
C VAL A 436 11.33 -6.29 7.04
N GLU A 437 11.25 -7.37 6.27
CA GLU A 437 10.78 -8.70 6.72
C GLU A 437 9.43 -8.60 7.45
N ASP A 438 8.45 -7.93 6.82
CA ASP A 438 7.11 -7.67 7.38
C ASP A 438 7.05 -6.76 8.62
N ARG A 439 8.18 -6.21 9.08
CA ARG A 439 8.25 -5.31 10.23
C ARG A 439 8.41 -3.85 9.81
N ILE A 440 7.62 -3.00 10.46
CA ILE A 440 7.76 -1.54 10.41
C ILE A 440 9.12 -1.15 11.02
N THR A 441 9.92 -0.42 10.27
CA THR A 441 11.27 -0.01 10.67
C THR A 441 11.67 1.32 10.01
N GLY A 442 12.77 1.95 10.44
CA GLY A 442 13.26 3.18 9.82
C GLY A 442 12.31 4.36 10.01
N TYR A 443 12.34 5.33 9.11
CA TYR A 443 11.49 6.53 9.22
C TYR A 443 10.09 6.26 8.64
N GLY A 444 9.05 6.73 9.31
CA GLY A 444 7.67 6.56 8.83
C GLY A 444 6.65 7.39 9.58
N LYS A 445 5.45 7.48 9.01
CA LYS A 445 4.31 8.22 9.51
C LYS A 445 3.17 7.26 9.83
N MET A 446 2.67 7.31 11.06
CA MET A 446 1.42 6.66 11.47
C MET A 446 0.34 7.71 11.66
N THR A 447 -0.83 7.48 11.07
CA THR A 447 -2.07 8.23 11.31
C THR A 447 -3.04 7.30 12.04
N PHE A 448 -3.38 7.64 13.27
CA PHE A 448 -4.26 6.85 14.12
C PHE A 448 -5.73 7.14 13.83
N ALA A 449 -6.64 6.27 14.27
CA ALA A 449 -8.09 6.46 14.09
C ALA A 449 -8.62 7.72 14.80
N SER A 450 -7.91 8.20 15.83
CA SER A 450 -8.16 9.46 16.53
C SER A 450 -7.78 10.72 15.74
N ASP A 451 -7.19 10.58 14.54
CA ASP A 451 -6.49 11.62 13.77
C ASP A 451 -5.18 12.13 14.42
N ASP A 452 -4.74 11.48 15.52
CA ASP A 452 -3.39 11.66 16.03
C ASP A 452 -2.37 11.14 15.00
N LYS A 453 -1.20 11.77 14.93
CA LYS A 453 -0.16 11.46 13.95
C LYS A 453 1.18 11.30 14.64
N TYR A 454 1.88 10.19 14.38
CA TYR A 454 3.29 10.04 14.72
C TYR A 454 4.13 10.12 13.45
N ILE A 455 5.19 10.91 13.47
CA ILE A 455 6.16 11.04 12.38
C ILE A 455 7.56 10.89 12.99
N GLY A 456 8.28 9.83 12.67
CA GLY A 456 9.58 9.59 13.28
C GLY A 456 10.15 8.22 12.96
N TYR A 457 11.19 7.84 13.70
CA TYR A 457 11.81 6.53 13.54
C TYR A 457 10.98 5.42 14.22
N TRP A 458 11.12 4.22 13.68
CA TRP A 458 10.47 2.99 14.11
C TRP A 458 11.52 1.87 14.16
N LYS A 459 11.31 0.93 15.07
CA LYS A 459 12.11 -0.30 15.17
C LYS A 459 11.20 -1.43 15.62
N ASP A 460 11.13 -2.49 14.83
CA ASP A 460 10.34 -3.70 15.10
C ASP A 460 8.88 -3.39 15.47
N GLY A 461 8.24 -2.46 14.74
CA GLY A 461 6.85 -2.07 15.00
C GLY A 461 6.64 -1.10 16.17
N THR A 462 7.69 -0.70 16.88
CA THR A 462 7.60 0.27 17.99
C THR A 462 8.24 1.61 17.64
N ARG A 463 7.71 2.71 18.19
CA ARG A 463 8.31 4.04 18.05
C ARG A 463 9.71 4.04 18.67
N HIS A 464 10.69 4.56 17.93
CA HIS A 464 12.09 4.56 18.33
C HIS A 464 12.79 5.83 17.85
N GLY A 465 13.93 6.20 18.44
CA GLY A 465 14.72 7.35 18.00
C GLY A 465 13.95 8.67 18.04
N ARG A 466 14.32 9.64 17.20
CA ARG A 466 13.66 10.94 17.15
C ARG A 466 12.29 10.85 16.45
N GLY A 467 11.28 11.49 17.03
CA GLY A 467 9.94 11.54 16.43
C GLY A 467 9.10 12.70 16.95
N LYS A 468 7.95 12.88 16.30
CA LYS A 468 6.96 13.90 16.62
C LYS A 468 5.57 13.29 16.65
N ILE A 469 4.86 13.45 17.76
CA ILE A 469 3.43 13.15 17.89
C ILE A 469 2.67 14.46 17.76
N VAL A 470 1.72 14.53 16.83
CA VAL A 470 0.74 15.61 16.72
C VAL A 470 -0.61 15.03 17.10
N TYR A 471 -1.20 15.54 18.16
CA TYR A 471 -2.51 15.12 18.62
C TYR A 471 -3.62 15.84 17.83
N SER A 472 -4.80 15.24 17.77
CA SER A 472 -6.00 15.78 17.10
C SER A 472 -6.41 17.17 17.61
N ASN A 473 -6.12 17.48 18.88
CA ASN A 473 -6.33 18.80 19.48
C ASN A 473 -5.26 19.85 19.08
N ARG A 474 -4.31 19.48 18.21
CA ARG A 474 -3.13 20.25 17.76
C ARG A 474 -2.04 20.44 18.81
N ASP A 475 -2.14 19.77 19.97
CA ASP A 475 -0.98 19.62 20.85
C ASP A 475 0.07 18.78 20.12
N PHE A 476 1.34 18.95 20.49
CA PHE A 476 2.38 18.09 19.96
C PHE A 476 3.48 17.82 20.97
N PHE A 477 4.09 16.66 20.80
CA PHE A 477 5.33 16.28 21.45
C PHE A 477 6.40 16.02 20.38
N GLU A 478 7.60 16.55 20.53
CA GLU A 478 8.75 16.25 19.67
C GLU A 478 9.97 15.90 20.54
N GLY A 479 10.56 14.73 20.33
CA GLY A 479 11.67 14.25 21.14
C GLY A 479 12.10 12.84 20.80
N ASN A 480 12.85 12.21 21.71
CA ASN A 480 13.34 10.85 21.54
C ASN A 480 12.36 9.80 22.11
N PHE A 481 12.35 8.62 21.49
CA PHE A 481 11.53 7.48 21.83
C PHE A 481 12.38 6.22 21.99
N LYS A 482 12.03 5.38 22.96
CA LYS A 482 12.62 4.06 23.16
C LYS A 482 11.51 3.08 23.52
N GLU A 483 11.40 1.98 22.76
CA GLU A 483 10.40 0.92 22.97
C GLU A 483 8.97 1.49 23.10
N GLY A 484 8.63 2.45 22.24
CA GLY A 484 7.32 3.10 22.25
C GLY A 484 7.13 4.17 23.33
N GLN A 485 8.03 4.36 24.28
CA GLN A 485 7.93 5.37 25.34
C GLN A 485 8.76 6.62 25.01
N ILE A 486 8.36 7.77 25.54
CA ILE A 486 9.17 9.00 25.43
C ILE A 486 10.35 8.89 26.40
N GLU A 487 11.56 9.13 25.91
CA GLU A 487 12.81 8.95 26.65
C GLU A 487 13.84 10.01 26.22
N GLY A 488 14.62 10.58 27.15
CA GLY A 488 15.64 11.58 26.82
C GLY A 488 15.05 12.99 26.64
N GLU A 489 15.67 13.83 25.82
CA GLU A 489 15.20 15.21 25.61
C GLU A 489 13.95 15.28 24.74
N GLY A 490 13.03 16.18 25.09
CA GLY A 490 11.81 16.39 24.33
C GLY A 490 11.06 17.66 24.70
N THR A 491 10.26 18.13 23.75
CA THR A 491 9.42 19.31 23.84
C THR A 491 7.95 18.92 23.73
N LEU A 492 7.15 19.22 24.75
CA LEU A 492 5.70 19.18 24.71
C LEU A 492 5.17 20.62 24.55
N ARG A 493 4.28 20.84 23.58
CA ARG A 493 3.53 22.10 23.45
C ARG A 493 2.04 21.80 23.32
N CYS A 494 1.27 22.42 24.19
CA CYS A 494 -0.18 22.36 24.15
C CYS A 494 -0.75 23.67 23.61
N ARG A 495 -1.88 23.58 22.91
CA ARG A 495 -2.60 24.74 22.35
C ARG A 495 -3.04 25.75 23.41
N ASN A 496 -3.25 25.28 24.65
CA ASN A 496 -3.58 26.13 25.80
C ASN A 496 -2.40 26.97 26.32
N GLY A 497 -1.22 26.91 25.69
CA GLY A 497 -0.04 27.68 26.04
C GLY A 497 0.94 26.95 26.98
N LEU A 498 0.55 25.79 27.54
CA LEU A 498 1.45 24.95 28.31
C LEU A 498 2.60 24.45 27.43
N GLU A 499 3.82 24.58 27.92
CA GLU A 499 5.01 24.10 27.23
C GLU A 499 5.97 23.49 28.23
N TYR A 500 6.55 22.35 27.89
CA TYR A 500 7.64 21.73 28.62
C TYR A 500 8.77 21.40 27.66
N ILE A 501 9.99 21.80 28.02
CA ILE A 501 11.22 21.49 27.28
C ILE A 501 12.20 20.91 28.29
N GLY A 502 12.56 19.64 28.17
CA GLY A 502 13.47 19.01 29.12
C GLY A 502 13.60 17.51 28.96
N HIS A 503 14.11 16.88 30.01
CA HIS A 503 14.32 15.43 30.04
C HIS A 503 13.02 14.66 30.34
N TRP A 504 12.92 13.49 29.72
CA TRP A 504 11.83 12.55 29.87
C TRP A 504 12.40 11.18 30.19
N LYS A 505 11.66 10.43 31.01
CA LYS A 505 11.97 9.04 31.33
C LYS A 505 10.67 8.28 31.48
N HIS A 506 10.51 7.18 30.74
CA HIS A 506 9.27 6.39 30.74
C HIS A 506 7.99 7.23 30.54
N SER A 507 8.03 8.18 29.59
CA SER A 507 6.92 9.10 29.31
C SER A 507 6.53 10.04 30.46
N GLN A 508 7.43 10.27 31.41
CA GLN A 508 7.24 11.23 32.51
C GLN A 508 8.35 12.29 32.47
N ARG A 509 8.01 13.54 32.80
CA ARG A 509 9.00 14.62 32.99
C ARG A 509 9.96 14.21 34.09
N HIS A 510 11.26 14.30 33.81
CA HIS A 510 12.32 13.86 34.71
C HIS A 510 13.57 14.72 34.49
N GLY A 511 14.54 14.68 35.41
CA GLY A 511 15.79 15.45 35.26
C GLY A 511 15.53 16.95 35.13
N HIS A 512 16.41 17.67 34.43
CA HIS A 512 16.26 19.12 34.27
C HIS A 512 15.29 19.48 33.13
N GLY A 513 14.49 20.53 33.32
CA GLY A 513 13.62 21.05 32.28
C GLY A 513 13.01 22.41 32.61
N ARG A 514 12.42 23.02 31.58
CA ARG A 514 11.68 24.27 31.67
C ARG A 514 10.20 24.03 31.39
N LEU A 515 9.33 24.44 32.31
CA LEU A 515 7.87 24.36 32.21
C LEU A 515 7.28 25.78 32.17
N ARG A 516 6.52 26.11 31.14
CA ARG A 516 5.58 27.23 31.13
C ARG A 516 4.18 26.70 31.36
N THR A 517 3.50 27.18 32.40
CA THR A 517 2.12 26.79 32.70
C THR A 517 1.13 27.59 31.86
N VAL A 518 -0.13 27.15 31.82
CA VAL A 518 -1.22 27.87 31.14
C VAL A 518 -1.48 29.27 31.70
N LEU A 519 -1.10 29.52 32.97
CA LEU A 519 -1.24 30.81 33.64
C LEU A 519 -0.05 31.75 33.40
N GLY A 520 0.95 31.31 32.63
CA GLY A 520 2.15 32.09 32.33
C GLY A 520 3.27 31.98 33.37
N ASN A 521 3.11 31.17 34.42
CA ASN A 521 4.21 30.88 35.35
C ASN A 521 5.28 30.07 34.61
N THR A 522 6.55 30.31 34.92
CA THR A 522 7.67 29.56 34.35
C THR A 522 8.48 28.93 35.47
N TYR A 523 8.79 27.65 35.32
CA TYR A 523 9.68 26.90 36.20
C TYR A 523 10.88 26.41 35.39
N ASP A 524 12.08 26.60 35.91
CA ASP A 524 13.33 26.12 35.34
C ASP A 524 14.09 25.37 36.44
N GLY A 525 14.20 24.04 36.30
CA GLY A 525 14.79 23.20 37.34
C GLY A 525 14.50 21.71 37.18
N GLU A 526 14.60 20.98 38.28
CA GLU A 526 14.50 19.51 38.30
C GLU A 526 13.06 18.98 38.39
N PHE A 527 12.84 17.83 37.75
CA PHE A 527 11.60 17.09 37.73
C PHE A 527 11.81 15.63 38.15
N SER A 528 10.84 15.09 38.87
CA SER A 528 10.77 13.67 39.18
C SER A 528 9.34 13.17 39.06
N ARG A 529 9.11 12.16 38.22
CA ARG A 529 7.80 11.53 37.99
C ARG A 529 6.69 12.56 37.75
N ASN A 530 6.90 13.47 36.78
CA ASN A 530 6.01 14.58 36.46
C ASN A 530 5.86 15.69 37.52
N GLN A 531 6.56 15.64 38.65
CA GLN A 531 6.48 16.67 39.69
C GLN A 531 7.73 17.54 39.71
N ILE A 532 7.56 18.83 40.03
CA ILE A 532 8.68 19.73 40.34
C ILE A 532 9.40 19.21 41.60
N HIS A 533 10.72 19.07 41.51
CA HIS A 533 11.55 18.45 42.55
C HIS A 533 12.94 19.09 42.56
N GLY A 534 13.80 18.74 43.52
CA GLY A 534 15.22 19.08 43.50
C GLY A 534 15.43 20.58 43.63
N THR A 535 16.30 21.17 42.80
CA THR A 535 16.53 22.62 42.78
C THR A 535 15.92 23.27 41.54
N GLY A 536 15.43 24.50 41.69
CA GLY A 536 14.88 25.24 40.56
C GLY A 536 14.30 26.60 40.90
N ARG A 537 14.07 27.39 39.84
CA ARG A 537 13.52 28.73 39.90
C ARG A 537 12.10 28.76 39.33
N MET A 538 11.13 29.18 40.13
CA MET A 538 9.77 29.53 39.69
C MET A 538 9.67 31.05 39.53
N THR A 539 9.19 31.50 38.38
CA THR A 539 8.81 32.88 38.11
C THR A 539 7.30 32.92 37.87
N TYR A 540 6.59 33.64 38.73
CA TYR A 540 5.15 33.77 38.68
C TYR A 540 4.74 34.89 37.70
N CYS A 541 3.52 34.81 37.16
CA CYS A 541 3.00 35.81 36.21
C CYS A 541 2.87 37.22 36.81
N ASN A 542 2.79 37.35 38.13
CA ASN A 542 2.81 38.62 38.84
C ASN A 542 4.21 39.24 39.00
N GLY A 543 5.26 38.53 38.55
CA GLY A 543 6.66 38.92 38.66
C GLY A 543 7.35 38.49 39.95
N ASP A 544 6.65 37.84 40.87
CA ASP A 544 7.28 37.22 42.03
C ASP A 544 8.16 36.04 41.58
N CYS A 545 9.20 35.72 42.34
CA CYS A 545 10.06 34.58 42.03
C CYS A 545 10.47 33.81 43.28
N TYR A 546 10.57 32.49 43.14
CA TYR A 546 11.15 31.60 44.14
C TYR A 546 12.33 30.88 43.52
N ASP A 547 13.49 30.94 44.17
CA ASP A 547 14.69 30.21 43.79
C ASP A 547 15.14 29.35 44.97
N GLY A 548 15.08 28.02 44.83
CA GLY A 548 15.38 27.14 45.94
C GLY A 548 15.05 25.67 45.70
N GLN A 549 14.89 24.95 46.80
CA GLN A 549 14.60 23.52 46.81
C GLN A 549 13.09 23.24 46.72
N TRP A 550 12.77 22.13 46.07
CA TRP A 550 11.41 21.70 45.78
C TRP A 550 11.23 20.23 46.12
N LYS A 551 10.04 19.90 46.63
CA LYS A 551 9.64 18.51 46.87
C LYS A 551 8.17 18.33 46.53
N ALA A 552 7.90 17.42 45.60
CA ALA A 552 6.54 17.07 45.17
C ALA A 552 5.67 18.29 44.79
N GLY A 553 6.26 19.28 44.11
CA GLY A 553 5.57 20.49 43.69
C GLY A 553 5.48 21.63 44.72
N THR A 554 5.95 21.42 45.95
CA THR A 554 5.93 22.44 47.01
C THR A 554 7.33 22.96 47.31
N ARG A 555 7.44 24.23 47.74
CA ARG A 555 8.69 24.81 48.22
C ARG A 555 9.16 24.05 49.46
N HIS A 556 10.43 23.68 49.49
CA HIS A 556 11.00 22.83 50.53
C HIS A 556 12.46 23.19 50.78
N GLY A 557 13.04 22.76 51.90
CA GLY A 557 14.46 22.95 52.15
C GLY A 557 14.88 24.41 52.18
N GLN A 558 16.00 24.79 51.56
CA GLN A 558 16.46 26.19 51.51
C GLN A 558 15.99 26.90 50.24
N GLY A 559 15.56 28.16 50.36
CA GLY A 559 15.18 28.96 49.20
C GLY A 559 14.90 30.42 49.49
N LYS A 560 14.88 31.20 48.41
CA LYS A 560 14.67 32.65 48.38
C LYS A 560 13.40 33.00 47.62
N LEU A 561 12.43 33.60 48.29
CA LEU A 561 11.24 34.18 47.69
C LEU A 561 11.43 35.70 47.55
N THR A 562 11.31 36.23 46.34
CA THR A 562 11.23 37.66 46.06
C THR A 562 9.80 37.98 45.65
N SER A 563 9.08 38.72 46.49
CA SER A 563 7.71 39.16 46.23
C SER A 563 7.59 40.67 46.30
N ARG A 564 6.78 41.25 45.40
CA ARG A 564 6.44 42.69 45.48
C ARG A 564 5.59 43.04 46.70
N ARG A 565 4.80 42.08 47.19
CA ARG A 565 3.87 42.28 48.33
C ARG A 565 4.49 41.90 49.66
N GLU A 566 5.24 40.80 49.69
CA GLU A 566 5.80 40.25 50.93
C GLU A 566 7.26 40.63 51.14
N GLY A 567 7.92 41.25 50.15
CA GLY A 567 9.35 41.54 50.21
C GLY A 567 10.20 40.32 49.89
N VAL A 568 11.38 40.22 50.50
CA VAL A 568 12.34 39.14 50.23
C VAL A 568 12.49 38.25 51.45
N TYR A 569 12.13 36.97 51.33
CA TYR A 569 12.43 35.94 52.32
C TYR A 569 13.56 35.05 51.81
N GLU A 570 14.54 34.76 52.65
CA GLU A 570 15.60 33.80 52.40
C GLU A 570 15.78 32.90 53.63
N GLY A 571 15.55 31.60 53.49
CA GLY A 571 15.61 30.68 54.62
C GLY A 571 15.00 29.31 54.33
N ALA A 572 14.69 28.59 55.40
CA ALA A 572 14.13 27.25 55.31
C ALA A 572 12.60 27.25 55.03
N TRP A 573 12.17 26.22 54.32
CA TRP A 573 10.82 25.98 53.81
C TRP A 573 10.42 24.53 54.06
N PHE A 574 9.14 24.31 54.38
CA PHE A 574 8.55 22.99 54.48
C PHE A 574 7.12 23.04 53.92
N SER A 575 6.91 22.42 52.76
CA SER A 575 5.59 22.30 52.12
C SER A 575 4.90 23.65 51.94
N ASP A 576 5.61 24.58 51.27
CA ASP A 576 5.17 25.96 51.03
C ASP A 576 5.08 26.88 52.24
N LEU A 577 5.44 26.41 53.44
CA LEU A 577 5.48 27.23 54.65
C LEU A 577 6.92 27.59 55.02
N ARG A 578 7.17 28.83 55.41
CA ARG A 578 8.43 29.26 56.03
C ARG A 578 8.58 28.51 57.35
N GLN A 579 9.74 27.90 57.56
CA GLN A 579 10.03 27.10 58.75
C GLN A 579 11.52 27.15 59.09
N GLY A 580 11.87 27.01 60.37
CA GLY A 580 13.26 27.04 60.81
C GLY A 580 13.88 28.43 60.68
N LYS A 581 15.19 28.51 60.46
CA LYS A 581 15.89 29.80 60.39
C LYS A 581 15.64 30.50 59.05
N GLY A 582 15.39 31.80 59.09
CA GLY A 582 15.23 32.63 57.89
C GLY A 582 15.36 34.13 58.14
N ARG A 583 15.59 34.88 57.06
CA ARG A 583 15.66 36.33 57.01
C ARG A 583 14.58 36.87 56.08
N GLN A 584 13.76 37.78 56.58
CA GLN A 584 12.71 38.48 55.85
C GLN A 584 13.05 39.97 55.79
N GLU A 585 13.16 40.53 54.59
CA GLU A 585 13.15 41.98 54.35
C GLU A 585 11.77 42.35 53.81
N TYR A 586 11.05 43.22 54.52
CA TYR A 586 9.71 43.64 54.15
C TYR A 586 9.75 44.81 53.15
N PRO A 587 8.66 45.09 52.40
CA PRO A 587 8.61 46.22 51.47
C PRO A 587 8.86 47.58 52.14
N ASN A 588 8.49 47.73 53.40
CA ASN A 588 8.73 48.93 54.21
C ASN A 588 10.18 49.06 54.70
N LYS A 589 11.08 48.12 54.34
CA LYS A 589 12.49 48.03 54.76
C LYS A 589 12.73 47.52 56.19
N ASP A 590 11.70 47.07 56.89
CA ASP A 590 11.91 46.29 58.11
C ASP A 590 12.61 44.97 57.77
N VAL A 591 13.46 44.48 58.67
CA VAL A 591 14.17 43.22 58.52
C VAL A 591 13.96 42.37 59.76
N TYR A 592 13.42 41.16 59.57
CA TYR A 592 13.41 40.13 60.60
C TYR A 592 14.42 39.04 60.27
N GLN A 593 15.19 38.60 61.26
CA GLN A 593 16.06 37.43 61.15
C GLN A 593 15.90 36.57 62.40
N GLY A 594 15.41 35.35 62.22
CA GLY A 594 15.08 34.49 63.35
C GLY A 594 14.47 33.16 62.93
N THR A 595 13.80 32.50 63.87
CA THR A 595 13.13 31.24 63.64
C THR A 595 11.67 31.45 63.18
N TRP A 596 11.20 30.56 62.31
CA TRP A 596 9.87 30.57 61.71
C TRP A 596 9.19 29.22 61.96
N GLU A 597 7.88 29.28 62.18
CA GLU A 597 7.04 28.10 62.30
C GLU A 597 5.70 28.38 61.61
N LEU A 598 5.33 27.55 60.63
CA LEU A 598 4.07 27.65 59.89
C LEU A 598 3.80 29.07 59.36
N ASN A 599 4.80 29.68 58.70
CA ASN A 599 4.77 31.08 58.21
C ASN A 599 4.81 32.20 59.24
N LEU A 600 4.81 31.90 60.54
CA LEU A 600 4.82 32.89 61.62
C LEU A 600 6.23 32.98 62.23
N ARG A 601 6.63 34.19 62.65
CA ARG A 601 7.85 34.37 63.44
C ARG A 601 7.65 33.73 64.81
N HIS A 602 8.59 32.86 65.20
CA HIS A 602 8.50 32.09 66.44
C HIS A 602 9.88 31.78 67.02
N GLY A 603 10.03 31.73 68.34
CA GLY A 603 11.30 31.53 69.03
C GLY A 603 12.18 32.79 69.01
N LYS A 604 13.51 32.62 69.00
CA LYS A 604 14.45 33.75 69.03
C LYS A 604 14.56 34.45 67.67
N GLY A 605 14.56 35.77 67.67
CA GLY A 605 14.78 36.58 66.47
C GLY A 605 15.20 38.01 66.74
N VAL A 606 15.68 38.67 65.69
CA VAL A 606 16.08 40.07 65.64
C VAL A 606 15.18 40.77 64.63
N LEU A 607 14.55 41.88 65.04
CA LEU A 607 13.74 42.74 64.17
C LEU A 607 14.40 44.12 64.12
N VAL A 608 14.80 44.55 62.93
CA VAL A 608 15.32 45.89 62.66
C VAL A 608 14.24 46.65 61.91
N PHE A 609 13.75 47.73 62.49
CA PHE A 609 12.74 48.57 61.89
C PHE A 609 13.39 49.59 60.94
N ALA A 610 12.66 49.99 59.90
CA ALA A 610 13.12 51.01 58.97
C ALA A 610 13.36 52.37 59.64
N SER A 611 12.74 52.61 60.80
CA SER A 611 13.00 53.76 61.68
C SER A 611 14.43 53.78 62.24
N GLY A 612 15.11 52.62 62.30
CA GLY A 612 16.40 52.42 62.96
C GLY A 612 16.31 51.72 64.31
N GLU A 613 15.09 51.52 64.84
CA GLU A 613 14.87 50.77 66.08
C GLU A 613 15.21 49.28 65.88
N ARG A 614 15.62 48.61 66.96
CA ARG A 614 16.04 47.20 66.91
C ARG A 614 15.55 46.42 68.11
N TYR A 615 14.80 45.34 67.85
CA TYR A 615 14.45 44.33 68.84
C TYR A 615 15.31 43.07 68.67
N SER A 616 15.68 42.43 69.78
CA SER A 616 16.39 41.15 69.84
C SER A 616 15.88 40.34 71.02
N GLY A 617 15.17 39.23 70.76
CA GLY A 617 14.58 38.43 71.84
C GLY A 617 13.63 37.35 71.36
N ASP A 618 12.77 36.90 72.25
CA ASP A 618 11.70 35.94 71.96
C ASP A 618 10.57 36.57 71.13
N VAL A 619 10.01 35.78 70.22
CA VAL A 619 8.85 36.12 69.37
C VAL A 619 7.95 34.89 69.37
N SER A 620 6.64 35.09 69.43
CA SER A 620 5.67 34.00 69.39
C SER A 620 4.48 34.43 68.55
N TYR A 621 4.15 33.64 67.52
CA TYR A 621 3.03 33.87 66.61
C TYR A 621 3.01 35.31 66.05
N ASP A 622 4.15 35.75 65.51
CA ASP A 622 4.37 37.11 64.99
C ASP A 622 4.36 38.25 66.02
N MET A 623 4.23 37.98 67.31
CA MET A 623 4.27 39.00 68.35
C MET A 623 5.55 38.91 69.20
N ILE A 624 6.14 40.07 69.50
CA ILE A 624 7.19 40.18 70.52
C ILE A 624 6.61 39.69 71.85
N SER A 625 7.26 38.71 72.47
CA SER A 625 6.82 38.04 73.70
C SER A 625 8.02 37.43 74.41
N GLY A 626 7.90 36.98 75.67
CA GLY A 626 9.02 36.36 76.37
C GLY A 626 10.11 37.37 76.74
N GLU A 627 11.38 36.99 76.72
CA GLU A 627 12.49 37.89 77.09
C GLU A 627 13.13 38.52 75.85
N GLY A 628 13.40 39.83 75.91
CA GLY A 628 14.05 40.54 74.81
C GLY A 628 14.53 41.95 75.14
N GLU A 629 15.40 42.44 74.26
CA GLU A 629 15.93 43.80 74.27
C GLU A 629 15.36 44.61 73.09
N MET A 630 14.85 45.80 73.36
CA MET A 630 14.52 46.82 72.36
C MET A 630 15.48 47.99 72.49
N VAL A 631 16.11 48.40 71.40
CA VAL A 631 16.93 49.61 71.27
C VAL A 631 16.18 50.60 70.39
N TYR A 632 15.93 51.79 70.92
CA TYR A 632 15.20 52.86 70.26
C TYR A 632 16.18 53.80 69.52
N THR A 633 15.65 54.65 68.63
CA THR A 633 16.47 55.58 67.83
C THR A 633 17.13 56.69 68.63
N ASP A 634 16.64 56.91 69.85
CA ASP A 634 17.13 57.88 70.82
C ASP A 634 18.18 57.26 71.77
N ASP A 635 18.70 56.07 71.46
CA ASP A 635 19.61 55.28 72.30
C ASP A 635 18.99 54.82 73.64
N CYS A 636 17.69 55.03 73.87
CA CYS A 636 17.00 54.35 74.96
C CYS A 636 16.95 52.85 74.68
N ARG A 637 16.93 52.04 75.73
CA ARG A 637 16.74 50.59 75.59
C ARG A 637 15.89 50.00 76.70
N TYR A 638 15.07 49.02 76.34
CA TYR A 638 14.33 48.19 77.28
C TYR A 638 14.85 46.77 77.22
N ILE A 639 15.22 46.19 78.36
CA ILE A 639 15.65 44.79 78.50
C ILE A 639 14.74 44.14 79.51
N GLY A 640 13.93 43.16 79.09
CA GLY A 640 13.02 42.49 80.02
C GLY A 640 11.97 41.65 79.33
N GLN A 641 10.89 41.39 80.06
CA GLN A 641 9.78 40.58 79.61
C GLN A 641 8.80 41.35 78.70
N TRP A 642 8.18 40.63 77.78
CA TRP A 642 7.25 41.13 76.78
C TRP A 642 6.03 40.22 76.66
N MET A 643 4.88 40.80 76.35
CA MET A 643 3.65 40.08 76.05
C MET A 643 2.86 40.82 74.97
N ASN A 644 2.58 40.15 73.85
CA ASN A 644 1.79 40.68 72.73
C ASN A 644 2.28 42.05 72.23
N GLY A 645 3.60 42.23 72.09
CA GLY A 645 4.20 43.48 71.63
C GLY A 645 4.38 44.56 72.69
N LEU A 646 3.91 44.34 73.92
CA LEU A 646 3.99 45.32 75.01
C LEU A 646 4.98 44.86 76.09
N ARG A 647 5.69 45.81 76.69
CA ARG A 647 6.50 45.57 77.90
C ARG A 647 5.59 45.00 79.00
N HIS A 648 6.00 43.91 79.63
CA HIS A 648 5.20 43.20 80.63
C HIS A 648 6.13 42.50 81.62
N GLY A 649 5.66 42.21 82.83
CA GLY A 649 6.46 41.48 83.83
C GLY A 649 7.68 42.29 84.28
N GLN A 650 8.82 41.63 84.52
CA GLN A 650 10.03 42.30 85.03
C GLN A 650 10.90 42.83 83.89
N GLY A 651 11.42 44.05 84.04
CA GLY A 651 12.30 44.65 83.02
C GLY A 651 12.97 45.96 83.43
N ILE A 652 14.05 46.28 82.72
CA ILE A 652 14.87 47.47 82.89
C ILE A 652 14.72 48.37 81.66
N MET A 653 14.22 49.59 81.85
CA MET A 653 14.32 50.68 80.87
C MET A 653 15.55 51.53 81.20
N VAL A 654 16.43 51.73 80.23
CA VAL A 654 17.56 52.65 80.28
C VAL A 654 17.24 53.81 79.36
N TYR A 655 17.16 55.02 79.90
CA TYR A 655 16.95 56.24 79.15
C TYR A 655 18.30 56.87 78.77
N HIS A 656 18.43 57.32 77.52
CA HIS A 656 19.55 58.10 76.95
C HIS A 656 20.92 57.95 77.66
N GLU A 657 21.81 57.13 77.11
CA GLU A 657 23.14 56.89 77.67
C GLU A 657 24.17 57.88 77.07
N THR A 658 24.52 58.95 77.80
CA THR A 658 25.72 59.75 77.49
C THR A 658 26.82 59.43 78.51
N SER A 659 28.09 59.71 78.18
CA SER A 659 29.26 59.39 79.02
C SER A 659 29.21 59.90 80.48
N SER A 660 28.24 60.75 80.82
CA SER A 660 28.06 61.35 82.15
C SER A 660 26.62 61.34 82.70
N MET A 661 25.60 60.87 81.97
CA MET A 661 24.20 60.90 82.43
C MET A 661 23.46 59.62 82.01
N LYS A 662 22.83 58.93 82.98
CA LYS A 662 22.05 57.71 82.78
C LYS A 662 20.86 57.71 83.73
N SER A 663 19.64 57.63 83.20
CA SER A 663 18.45 57.33 84.02
C SER A 663 18.01 55.89 83.75
N THR A 664 17.60 55.15 84.76
CA THR A 664 17.12 53.77 84.62
C THR A 664 15.86 53.51 85.44
N PHE A 665 14.90 52.81 84.87
CA PHE A 665 13.80 52.21 85.61
C PHE A 665 13.97 50.69 85.62
N ASN A 666 14.01 50.07 86.80
CA ASN A 666 14.04 48.61 86.97
C ASN A 666 12.83 48.17 87.80
N GLY A 667 11.92 47.39 87.23
CA GLY A 667 10.73 46.95 87.97
C GLY A 667 9.69 46.22 87.13
N ASP A 668 8.48 46.15 87.70
CA ASP A 668 7.30 45.55 87.09
C ASP A 668 6.68 46.42 85.99
N TRP A 669 6.18 45.77 84.94
CA TRP A 669 5.53 46.36 83.79
C TRP A 669 4.21 45.64 83.50
N ARG A 670 3.19 46.39 83.10
CA ARG A 670 1.90 45.84 82.66
C ARG A 670 1.35 46.68 81.52
N TYR A 671 1.06 46.02 80.39
CA TYR A 671 0.54 46.64 79.16
C TYR A 671 1.37 47.84 78.69
N GLY A 672 2.69 47.73 78.77
CA GLY A 672 3.61 48.79 78.33
C GLY A 672 3.87 49.88 79.36
N LEU A 673 3.17 49.92 80.50
CA LEU A 673 3.31 50.95 81.53
C LEU A 673 4.02 50.39 82.76
N ARG A 674 4.74 51.24 83.50
CA ARG A 674 5.30 50.88 84.81
C ARG A 674 4.16 50.55 85.77
N HIS A 675 4.28 49.42 86.45
CA HIS A 675 3.27 48.88 87.37
C HIS A 675 3.99 48.19 88.54
N GLY A 676 3.28 47.66 89.54
CA GLY A 676 3.88 46.81 90.59
C GLY A 676 5.02 47.48 91.35
N GLN A 677 6.08 46.74 91.70
CA GLN A 677 7.27 47.29 92.37
C GLN A 677 8.32 47.75 91.36
N GLY A 678 8.94 48.91 91.61
CA GLY A 678 10.05 49.37 90.76
C GLY A 678 10.92 50.47 91.37
N GLU A 679 12.13 50.56 90.84
CA GLU A 679 13.15 51.56 91.15
C GLU A 679 13.40 52.45 89.92
N LEU A 680 13.24 53.77 90.08
CA LEU A 680 13.63 54.79 89.09
C LEU A 680 14.86 55.54 89.62
N VAL A 681 15.99 55.41 88.93
CA VAL A 681 17.20 56.21 89.10
C VAL A 681 17.21 57.29 88.02
N MET A 682 17.24 58.55 88.43
CA MET A 682 17.30 59.70 87.53
C MET A 682 18.75 60.11 87.28
N PHE A 683 18.99 60.87 86.20
CA PHE A 683 20.33 61.33 85.82
C PHE A 683 21.02 62.19 86.90
N ASP A 684 20.26 62.85 87.77
CA ASP A 684 20.75 63.67 88.89
C ASP A 684 21.14 62.82 90.12
N GLY A 685 21.06 61.50 89.99
CA GLY A 685 21.30 60.53 91.06
C GLY A 685 20.11 60.33 91.98
N SER A 686 19.00 61.05 91.81
CA SER A 686 17.80 60.83 92.62
C SER A 686 17.18 59.45 92.34
N VAL A 687 16.74 58.78 93.39
CA VAL A 687 16.20 57.42 93.33
C VAL A 687 14.82 57.38 93.95
N TYR A 688 13.83 56.89 93.20
CA TYR A 688 12.52 56.49 93.70
C TYR A 688 12.42 54.96 93.75
N ARG A 689 12.08 54.37 94.89
CA ARG A 689 11.77 52.95 95.07
C ARG A 689 10.37 52.80 95.64
N GLY A 690 9.45 52.18 94.92
CA GLY A 690 8.09 52.03 95.46
C GLY A 690 7.13 51.34 94.51
N LEU A 691 5.85 51.38 94.87
CA LEU A 691 4.78 50.87 94.03
C LEU A 691 4.46 51.85 92.88
N TRP A 692 4.04 51.30 91.75
CA TRP A 692 3.67 51.99 90.52
C TRP A 692 2.32 51.49 90.01
N GLU A 693 1.51 52.40 89.48
CA GLU A 693 0.26 52.08 88.79
C GLU A 693 0.10 52.99 87.57
N ASN A 694 0.09 52.40 86.36
CA ASN A 694 -0.11 53.11 85.10
C ASN A 694 0.85 54.31 84.93
N ASP A 695 2.16 54.03 85.04
CA ASP A 695 3.25 55.01 84.95
C ASP A 695 3.32 56.07 86.05
N LYS A 696 2.50 55.96 87.10
CA LYS A 696 2.50 56.88 88.24
C LYS A 696 2.97 56.18 89.51
N PRO A 697 3.82 56.83 90.34
CA PRO A 697 4.06 56.40 91.71
C PRO A 697 2.73 56.24 92.47
N HIS A 698 2.53 55.09 93.10
CA HIS A 698 1.33 54.73 93.86
C HIS A 698 1.74 54.05 95.17
N GLY A 699 0.88 54.04 96.19
CA GLY A 699 1.13 53.33 97.45
C GLY A 699 2.39 53.79 98.19
N LYS A 700 3.03 52.88 98.95
CA LYS A 700 4.25 53.16 99.71
C LYS A 700 5.48 53.24 98.80
N GLY A 701 6.29 54.28 98.99
CA GLY A 701 7.57 54.43 98.29
C GLY A 701 8.54 55.34 99.03
N ASN A 702 9.82 55.18 98.70
CA ASN A 702 10.94 55.94 99.21
C ASN A 702 11.57 56.75 98.06
N TYR A 703 11.68 58.07 98.23
CA TYR A 703 12.39 58.96 97.32
C TYR A 703 13.63 59.54 98.00
N SER A 704 14.78 59.46 97.35
CA SER A 704 16.05 59.96 97.89
C SER A 704 16.77 60.83 96.86
N VAL A 705 17.31 61.97 97.29
CA VAL A 705 18.09 62.89 96.46
C VAL A 705 19.49 63.03 97.06
N PRO A 706 20.53 62.40 96.48
CA PRO A 706 21.88 62.40 97.04
C PRO A 706 22.50 63.80 97.16
N THR A 707 22.18 64.70 96.23
CA THR A 707 22.70 66.07 96.19
C THR A 707 22.09 67.00 97.25
N ALA A 708 20.95 66.62 97.85
CA ALA A 708 20.20 67.46 98.79
C ALA A 708 20.02 66.83 100.20
N ASN A 709 20.58 65.63 100.45
CA ASN A 709 20.34 64.84 101.68
C ASN A 709 18.83 64.71 102.03
N TYR A 710 17.98 64.71 101.00
CA TYR A 710 16.53 64.67 101.14
C TYR A 710 16.05 63.23 101.00
N TYR A 711 15.30 62.75 102.00
CA TYR A 711 14.70 61.42 102.03
C TYR A 711 13.23 61.53 102.39
N TYR A 712 12.35 60.97 101.56
CA TYR A 712 10.91 60.90 101.79
C TYR A 712 10.43 59.46 101.73
N SER A 713 9.71 59.00 102.75
CA SER A 713 9.03 57.71 102.77
C SER A 713 7.56 57.91 103.15
N GLY A 714 6.61 57.54 102.28
CA GLY A 714 5.18 57.77 102.54
C GLY A 714 4.24 57.06 101.55
N GLU A 715 2.93 57.15 101.77
CA GLU A 715 1.88 56.64 100.87
C GLU A 715 1.43 57.71 99.87
N ARG A 716 1.41 57.38 98.58
CA ARG A 716 0.83 58.21 97.50
C ARG A 716 -0.44 57.56 96.96
N VAL A 717 -1.59 58.22 97.12
CA VAL A 717 -2.87 57.80 96.53
C VAL A 717 -3.25 58.78 95.41
N LEU A 718 -3.75 58.25 94.30
CA LEU A 718 -4.13 59.00 93.10
C LEU A 718 -5.16 60.11 93.38
N SER A 719 -4.72 61.37 93.41
CA SER A 719 -5.56 62.52 93.03
C SER A 719 -4.75 63.70 92.48
N HIS A 720 -5.07 64.05 91.23
CA HIS A 720 -4.92 65.33 90.52
C HIS A 720 -3.53 66.02 90.41
N VAL A 721 -3.00 65.86 89.18
CA VAL A 721 -2.31 66.85 88.33
C VAL A 721 -1.06 67.55 88.87
N ALA A 722 0.09 67.19 88.28
CA ALA A 722 0.90 68.14 87.52
C ALA A 722 1.76 67.38 86.50
N THR A 723 1.40 67.55 85.24
CA THR A 723 2.26 67.41 84.07
C THR A 723 3.62 68.06 84.33
N CYS A 724 4.70 67.30 84.12
CA CYS A 724 6.03 67.86 83.94
C CYS A 724 6.54 67.42 82.57
N HIS A 725 6.53 68.36 81.63
CA HIS A 725 7.24 68.24 80.36
C HIS A 725 8.76 68.26 80.59
N ARG A 726 9.47 67.52 79.72
CA ARG A 726 10.93 67.27 79.62
C ARG A 726 11.37 66.04 80.44
N LEU A 727 11.81 64.94 79.85
CA LEU A 727 12.30 64.60 78.50
C LEU A 727 11.61 63.33 78.00
#